data_AF-A0A832Y2T5-F1
#
_entry.id   AF-A0A832Y2T5-F1
#
_cell.length_a   1.000
_cell.length_b   1.000
_cell.length_c   1.000
_cell.angle_alpha   90.00
_cell.angle_beta   90.00
_cell.angle_gamma   90.00
#
_symmetry.space_group_name_H-M   'P 1'
#
loop_
_entity.id
_entity.type
_entity.pdbx_description
1 polymer ?
#
loop_
_entity_poly.entity_id
_entity_poly.type
_entity_poly.pdbx_seq_one_letter_code
_entity_poly.pdbx_strand_id
1 'polypeptide(L)'
;MSRRATLTTMMIALLLVAVPYTTLATDSDGDGTDDADDDFPYNPCADTDTDGDGMPDTVISGCSSQSVDGYTSFEDPFTIASVKYTDTGNESVSRYLWNNANEPHIAHNQTNGTEMGFTLYYTSTGGVGLTDGDYFGTINYTGTVGNFTDGNNGYQMSDVDGIATLALDDITAETMTFDFFLQDTGYETSNPVDYLVIRFVGANSDIEIVNTTGYDIDTDNSSWLDTWTTMTVMIAAAGHGHLEVEFASNSALEALYLDNIQFTSTVVLTADLDDDGDGWLDSEEVDCGTDPLDGNDVPADADSNGICDALEGDDFDGDGIPNDQDPDDDNDGVDDVDDDFPLNPNETTDTDGDGVGDNADEDDDNDGWTDENEVGCGTDPLDNSSVPADYDSDTICDSLDPDDDNDGVDDADDAFPYDGTEWDDTDGDGKGDNADDDDDNDGWSDAGESACGTDSKDSGSVPADLDGDGTCDSLDEDDDGDGWSDADESDCGTDSNDGNSMPSDSDSDGVCDIMDDDTDNDGWSDAVESDCGSDQMDPDSVPADLDGDLQCDAADEDIDGDGYDNADDEFPRDATEWIDSDGDGTGDNADTDDDGDGWEDSDDEFPSDSSEWVDSDGDGIGDNADSDDDDDGWSDASESDCGSNGKDEDSVPADFDGDGQCDDLDPDDDGDGVADGDDASPNDPSEWDDTDGDGIGDNADLDDDDDGWSDTEEGECGTDQYDSDSTPVDYDSNGVCDANDPIVESEPEGGGGVPGFTGIVGVLALLGAALGARSRRQ
;
A
#
# COMPACT_ATOMS: atom_id res chain seq x y z
N MET A 1 -80.46 4.45 6.09
CA MET A 1 -80.54 5.13 4.78
C MET A 1 -79.18 5.76 4.50
N SER A 2 -78.68 5.55 3.29
CA SER A 2 -77.53 6.17 2.58
C SER A 2 -76.83 7.35 3.25
N ARG A 3 -75.51 7.27 3.52
CA ARG A 3 -74.35 7.44 2.59
C ARG A 3 -73.85 8.89 2.57
N ARG A 4 -72.59 9.09 2.98
CA ARG A 4 -71.56 9.88 2.29
C ARG A 4 -70.20 9.51 2.91
N ALA A 5 -69.24 9.19 2.05
CA ALA A 5 -67.98 8.54 2.34
C ALA A 5 -66.82 9.39 1.80
N THR A 6 -65.63 9.19 2.39
CA THR A 6 -64.25 9.38 1.85
C THR A 6 -63.86 10.82 1.45
N LEU A 7 -62.66 11.37 1.71
CA LEU A 7 -61.29 10.84 1.79
C LEU A 7 -60.45 11.62 2.83
N THR A 8 -59.40 10.95 3.28
CA THR A 8 -58.27 11.34 4.14
C THR A 8 -57.33 12.36 3.47
N THR A 9 -57.06 13.52 4.08
CA THR A 9 -55.79 14.29 3.92
C THR A 9 -55.62 15.30 5.07
N MET A 10 -54.39 15.38 5.57
CA MET A 10 -53.72 16.27 6.53
C MET A 10 -54.42 17.56 7.00
N MET A 11 -54.44 17.77 8.32
CA MET A 11 -54.09 19.03 8.98
C MET A 11 -53.89 18.77 10.49
N ILE A 12 -52.64 18.71 10.94
CA ILE A 12 -52.26 18.91 12.34
C ILE A 12 -51.96 20.41 12.47
N ALA A 13 -52.78 21.12 13.24
CA ALA A 13 -52.65 22.55 13.48
C ALA A 13 -52.10 22.80 14.89
N LEU A 14 -50.82 23.20 14.92
CA LEU A 14 -50.20 24.21 15.78
C LEU A 14 -50.70 24.30 17.24
N LEU A 15 -50.03 23.57 18.14
CA LEU A 15 -49.98 23.89 19.57
C LEU A 15 -48.62 24.55 19.83
N LEU A 16 -48.61 25.89 19.91
CA LEU A 16 -47.48 26.67 20.42
C LEU A 16 -47.34 26.37 21.91
N VAL A 17 -46.47 25.42 22.24
CA VAL A 17 -45.85 25.32 23.57
C VAL A 17 -44.54 26.09 23.44
N ALA A 18 -44.52 27.32 23.96
CA ALA A 18 -43.26 27.97 24.29
C ALA A 18 -42.65 27.14 25.42
N VAL A 19 -41.70 26.28 25.08
CA VAL A 19 -40.75 25.74 26.05
C VAL A 19 -39.80 26.91 26.32
N PRO A 20 -39.66 27.42 27.55
CA PRO A 20 -38.52 28.28 27.85
C PRO A 20 -37.27 27.45 27.61
N TYR A 21 -36.39 27.93 26.73
CA TYR A 21 -35.02 27.47 26.69
C TYR A 21 -34.44 27.79 28.08
N THR A 22 -34.23 26.78 28.90
CA THR A 22 -33.27 26.89 29.98
C THR A 22 -31.92 26.81 29.29
N THR A 23 -31.24 27.94 29.17
CA THR A 23 -29.77 27.91 29.15
C THR A 23 -29.39 27.13 30.41
N LEU A 24 -28.69 26.01 30.24
CA LEU A 24 -27.90 25.51 31.35
C LEU A 24 -26.90 26.62 31.60
N ALA A 25 -26.91 27.16 32.81
CA ALA A 25 -25.77 27.89 33.32
C ALA A 25 -24.53 27.03 33.08
N THR A 26 -23.61 27.55 32.29
CA THR A 26 -22.25 27.04 32.23
C THR A 26 -21.48 27.83 33.27
N ASP A 27 -20.75 27.10 34.08
CA ASP A 27 -19.82 27.56 35.11
C ASP A 27 -18.56 26.78 34.71
N SER A 28 -17.76 27.42 33.87
CA SER A 28 -16.76 26.77 33.03
C SER A 28 -15.48 26.46 33.79
N ASP A 29 -15.16 27.19 34.85
CA ASP A 29 -14.04 26.92 35.75
C ASP A 29 -14.43 26.33 37.11
N GLY A 30 -15.73 26.31 37.44
CA GLY A 30 -16.28 25.60 38.58
C GLY A 30 -16.13 26.36 39.91
N ASP A 31 -15.90 27.67 39.88
CA ASP A 31 -15.80 28.49 41.08
C ASP A 31 -17.16 28.77 41.74
N GLY A 32 -18.24 28.56 40.99
CA GLY A 32 -19.62 28.68 41.42
C GLY A 32 -20.35 29.93 40.93
N THR A 33 -19.71 30.74 40.08
CA THR A 33 -20.31 31.85 39.33
C THR A 33 -20.60 31.38 37.90
N ASP A 34 -21.75 31.79 37.34
CA ASP A 34 -22.16 31.33 36.00
C ASP A 34 -21.41 32.20 34.95
N ASP A 35 -20.85 31.64 33.87
CA ASP A 35 -20.05 32.33 32.82
C ASP A 35 -20.64 33.64 32.25
N ALA A 36 -21.96 33.84 32.40
CA ALA A 36 -22.65 35.02 31.91
C ALA A 36 -22.61 36.20 32.88
N ASP A 37 -22.30 35.92 34.14
CA ASP A 37 -22.22 36.81 35.29
C ASP A 37 -20.82 36.70 35.94
N ASP A 38 -19.85 36.11 35.24
CA ASP A 38 -18.47 35.89 35.64
C ASP A 38 -17.56 36.70 34.69
N ASP A 39 -16.76 37.60 35.24
CA ASP A 39 -15.85 38.44 34.46
C ASP A 39 -14.52 37.72 34.14
N PHE A 40 -14.26 36.59 34.81
CA PHE A 40 -13.17 35.67 34.51
C PHE A 40 -13.65 34.22 34.28
N PRO A 41 -14.49 33.94 33.24
CA PRO A 41 -15.20 32.66 33.04
C PRO A 41 -14.37 31.36 32.94
N TYR A 42 -13.04 31.47 32.96
CA TYR A 42 -12.11 30.36 32.80
C TYR A 42 -11.03 30.34 33.89
N ASN A 43 -11.14 31.21 34.90
CA ASN A 43 -10.16 31.31 35.97
C ASN A 43 -10.83 31.18 37.34
N PRO A 44 -10.73 30.01 37.99
CA PRO A 44 -11.47 29.75 39.23
C PRO A 44 -10.93 30.50 40.45
N CYS A 45 -9.95 31.38 40.25
CA CYS A 45 -9.35 32.18 41.31
C CYS A 45 -10.01 33.55 41.50
N ALA A 46 -10.86 33.98 40.57
CA ALA A 46 -11.59 35.25 40.62
C ALA A 46 -12.86 35.17 39.77
N ASP A 47 -13.91 35.91 40.12
CA ASP A 47 -15.21 35.89 39.41
C ASP A 47 -15.78 37.28 39.08
N THR A 48 -15.30 38.34 39.74
CA THR A 48 -15.89 39.68 39.68
C THR A 48 -14.83 40.72 39.31
N ASP A 49 -15.17 41.61 38.38
CA ASP A 49 -14.42 42.81 37.96
C ASP A 49 -15.42 43.98 37.87
N THR A 50 -15.60 44.71 38.96
CA THR A 50 -16.69 45.67 39.13
C THR A 50 -16.54 46.90 38.21
N ASP A 51 -15.32 47.33 37.92
CA ASP A 51 -15.06 48.49 37.05
C ASP A 51 -14.72 48.11 35.57
N GLY A 52 -14.37 46.84 35.34
CA GLY A 52 -14.11 46.25 34.03
C GLY A 52 -12.70 46.51 33.50
N ASP A 53 -11.72 46.79 34.37
CA ASP A 53 -10.34 47.10 33.99
C ASP A 53 -9.48 45.84 33.73
N GLY A 54 -10.00 44.67 34.10
CA GLY A 54 -9.38 43.36 33.94
C GLY A 54 -8.61 42.88 35.18
N MET A 55 -8.62 43.62 36.28
CA MET A 55 -8.22 43.18 37.60
C MET A 55 -9.44 42.67 38.38
N PRO A 56 -9.30 41.58 39.14
CA PRO A 56 -10.41 41.04 39.92
C PRO A 56 -10.58 41.75 41.26
N ASP A 57 -11.82 42.06 41.65
CA ASP A 57 -12.13 42.66 42.96
C ASP A 57 -11.55 41.83 44.13
N THR A 58 -11.60 40.51 44.00
CA THR A 58 -10.97 39.61 44.96
C THR A 58 -10.34 38.41 44.30
N VAL A 59 -9.19 38.00 44.85
CA VAL A 59 -8.52 36.74 44.48
C VAL A 59 -8.59 35.74 45.62
N ILE A 60 -8.94 34.49 45.31
CA ILE A 60 -8.93 33.41 46.29
C ILE A 60 -7.50 33.19 46.80
N SER A 61 -7.25 33.45 48.09
CA SER A 61 -5.93 33.32 48.71
C SER A 61 -5.32 31.92 48.53
N GLY A 62 -4.11 31.87 47.94
CA GLY A 62 -3.39 30.63 47.63
C GLY A 62 -3.94 29.85 46.44
N CYS A 63 -4.83 30.47 45.65
CA CYS A 63 -5.28 29.93 44.38
C CYS A 63 -4.25 30.22 43.29
N SER A 64 -4.06 29.25 42.40
CA SER A 64 -3.27 29.37 41.17
C SER A 64 -4.11 28.75 40.07
N SER A 65 -4.24 29.43 38.94
CA SER A 65 -4.98 28.94 37.78
C SER A 65 -4.02 28.48 36.70
N GLN A 66 -4.51 27.67 35.77
CA GLN A 66 -3.74 27.22 34.62
C GLN A 66 -4.29 27.88 33.35
N SER A 67 -3.41 28.54 32.59
CA SER A 67 -3.69 29.00 31.24
C SER A 67 -3.43 27.86 30.26
N VAL A 68 -4.24 27.73 29.21
CA VAL A 68 -3.96 26.84 28.07
C VAL A 68 -3.17 27.63 27.03
N ASP A 69 -1.89 27.33 26.89
CA ASP A 69 -0.97 28.01 25.98
C ASP A 69 -1.10 27.49 24.54
N GLY A 70 -1.55 26.24 24.40
CA GLY A 70 -1.84 25.61 23.12
C GLY A 70 -2.50 24.25 23.30
N TYR A 71 -3.22 23.80 22.28
CA TYR A 71 -3.87 22.49 22.31
C TYR A 71 -4.11 21.95 20.90
N THR A 72 -4.35 20.64 20.79
CA THR A 72 -4.94 20.03 19.59
C THR A 72 -5.87 18.89 19.98
N SER A 73 -7.11 18.95 19.49
CA SER A 73 -8.16 17.93 19.62
C SER A 73 -8.46 17.23 18.28
N PHE A 74 -7.70 17.56 17.23
CA PHE A 74 -7.89 17.05 15.87
C PHE A 74 -9.29 17.33 15.28
N GLU A 75 -9.96 18.38 15.75
CA GLU A 75 -11.31 18.75 15.30
C GLU A 75 -11.33 19.73 14.12
N ASP A 76 -10.33 20.61 14.01
CA ASP A 76 -10.25 21.66 12.98
C ASP A 76 -9.49 21.28 11.68
N PRO A 77 -9.21 20.00 11.40
CA PRO A 77 -9.18 19.47 10.04
C PRO A 77 -10.45 18.66 9.70
N PHE A 78 -11.06 18.95 8.54
CA PHE A 78 -12.28 18.28 8.07
C PHE A 78 -12.04 16.78 7.84
N THR A 79 -12.58 15.93 8.73
CA THR A 79 -12.43 14.46 8.66
C THR A 79 -13.33 13.82 7.61
N ILE A 80 -12.74 12.97 6.76
CA ILE A 80 -13.48 12.06 5.87
C ILE A 80 -13.26 10.64 6.34
N ALA A 81 -13.92 10.28 7.44
CA ALA A 81 -13.68 9.04 8.19
C ALA A 81 -14.06 7.72 7.49
N SER A 82 -14.34 7.74 6.19
CA SER A 82 -14.69 6.53 5.42
C SER A 82 -13.64 6.15 4.38
N VAL A 83 -12.51 6.86 4.33
CA VAL A 83 -11.40 6.62 3.40
C VAL A 83 -10.07 6.59 4.17
N LYS A 84 -9.14 5.79 3.66
CA LYS A 84 -7.76 5.76 4.15
C LYS A 84 -6.93 6.79 3.39
N TYR A 85 -5.90 7.35 4.03
CA TYR A 85 -4.87 8.09 3.32
C TYR A 85 -4.18 7.15 2.32
N THR A 86 -3.93 7.62 1.11
CA THR A 86 -3.22 6.87 0.06
C THR A 86 -1.96 7.61 -0.33
N ASP A 87 -0.80 7.07 0.01
CA ASP A 87 0.44 7.63 -0.49
C ASP A 87 0.71 7.21 -1.94
N THR A 88 1.26 8.13 -2.75
CA THR A 88 1.61 7.87 -4.16
C THR A 88 3.11 8.05 -4.45
N GLY A 89 3.91 8.26 -3.39
CA GLY A 89 5.35 8.38 -3.46
C GLY A 89 6.05 7.02 -3.48
N ASN A 90 7.37 7.05 -3.55
CA ASN A 90 8.19 5.83 -3.54
C ASN A 90 8.36 5.32 -2.10
N GLU A 91 7.88 4.11 -1.81
CA GLU A 91 8.02 3.43 -0.51
C GLU A 91 9.45 3.33 0.03
N SER A 92 10.47 3.32 -0.82
CA SER A 92 11.88 3.20 -0.41
C SER A 92 12.52 4.52 0.02
N VAL A 93 11.77 5.63 0.10
CA VAL A 93 12.32 6.98 0.33
C VAL A 93 11.68 7.65 1.54
N SER A 94 12.49 8.01 2.54
CA SER A 94 12.04 8.81 3.68
C SER A 94 11.63 10.23 3.26
N ARG A 95 10.49 10.74 3.75
CA ARG A 95 9.94 12.05 3.35
C ARG A 95 8.84 12.55 4.29
N TYR A 96 8.56 13.86 4.22
CA TYR A 96 7.30 14.43 4.69
C TYR A 96 6.13 13.97 3.81
N LEU A 97 5.03 13.61 4.47
CA LEU A 97 3.76 13.27 3.83
C LEU A 97 2.83 14.49 3.79
N TRP A 98 1.99 14.57 2.76
CA TRP A 98 1.16 15.75 2.50
C TRP A 98 -0.31 15.38 2.32
N ASN A 99 -1.21 16.27 2.75
CA ASN A 99 -2.64 16.04 2.63
C ASN A 99 -3.09 15.83 1.18
N ASN A 100 -3.87 14.78 0.97
CA ASN A 100 -4.55 14.51 -0.29
C ASN A 100 -5.96 15.09 -0.31
N ALA A 101 -6.45 15.39 -1.52
CA ALA A 101 -7.81 15.88 -1.70
C ALA A 101 -8.84 14.77 -1.45
N ASN A 102 -9.77 14.99 -0.52
CA ASN A 102 -10.82 14.07 -0.11
C ASN A 102 -10.34 12.84 0.69
N GLU A 103 -9.23 12.96 1.40
CA GLU A 103 -8.69 11.95 2.33
C GLU A 103 -8.54 12.55 3.74
N PRO A 104 -8.27 11.72 4.77
CA PRO A 104 -7.94 12.22 6.10
C PRO A 104 -6.76 13.19 6.05
N HIS A 105 -6.78 14.19 6.91
CA HIS A 105 -5.61 15.06 7.07
C HIS A 105 -4.57 14.34 7.93
N ILE A 106 -3.34 14.34 7.43
CA ILE A 106 -2.16 13.76 8.08
C ILE A 106 -1.16 14.84 8.50
N ALA A 107 -1.33 16.05 7.97
CA ALA A 107 -0.64 17.24 8.41
C ALA A 107 -1.66 18.38 8.53
N HIS A 108 -1.45 19.31 9.45
CA HIS A 108 -2.25 20.51 9.59
C HIS A 108 -1.31 21.69 9.75
N ASN A 109 -1.48 22.70 8.89
CA ASN A 109 -0.81 23.98 9.10
C ASN A 109 -1.84 24.93 9.74
N GLN A 110 -1.47 25.55 10.85
CA GLN A 110 -2.34 26.46 11.58
C GLN A 110 -2.83 27.57 10.65
N THR A 111 -4.10 27.48 10.22
CA THR A 111 -4.58 28.31 9.10
C THR A 111 -5.64 29.34 9.46
N ASN A 112 -6.30 29.25 10.63
CA ASN A 112 -7.15 30.29 11.27
C ASN A 112 -7.87 29.80 12.56
N GLY A 113 -7.37 28.77 13.26
CA GLY A 113 -8.02 28.16 14.43
C GLY A 113 -7.13 28.17 15.68
N THR A 114 -7.74 27.88 16.83
CA THR A 114 -7.11 27.77 18.16
C THR A 114 -6.31 26.47 18.36
N GLU A 115 -6.42 25.50 17.45
CA GLU A 115 -5.63 24.26 17.47
C GLU A 115 -4.21 24.44 16.89
N MET A 116 -3.26 23.69 17.44
CA MET A 116 -1.87 23.62 16.96
C MET A 116 -1.76 22.83 15.65
N GLY A 117 -0.81 23.24 14.80
CA GLY A 117 -0.43 22.49 13.61
C GLY A 117 0.39 21.24 13.95
N PHE A 118 0.44 20.33 12.98
CA PHE A 118 1.24 19.11 13.05
C PHE A 118 1.72 18.69 11.66
N THR A 119 2.83 17.96 11.64
CA THR A 119 3.41 17.36 10.44
C THR A 119 3.67 15.88 10.63
N LEU A 120 3.66 15.13 9.53
CA LEU A 120 3.95 13.71 9.52
C LEU A 120 5.14 13.43 8.61
N TYR A 121 6.18 12.81 9.16
CA TYR A 121 7.35 12.34 8.42
C TYR A 121 7.36 10.81 8.40
N TYR A 122 7.62 10.23 7.24
CA TYR A 122 7.77 8.80 7.06
C TYR A 122 9.24 8.47 6.81
N THR A 123 9.77 7.52 7.58
CA THR A 123 11.10 6.95 7.40
C THR A 123 10.98 5.53 6.86
N SER A 124 11.53 5.30 5.68
CA SER A 124 11.53 3.97 5.05
C SER A 124 12.54 3.05 5.73
N THR A 125 12.13 1.82 6.00
CA THR A 125 13.00 0.74 6.52
C THR A 125 13.30 -0.33 5.46
N GLY A 126 12.93 -0.10 4.20
CA GLY A 126 13.14 -1.04 3.08
C GLY A 126 12.06 -2.13 2.93
N GLY A 127 10.90 -1.97 3.59
CA GLY A 127 9.72 -2.85 3.49
C GLY A 127 8.78 -2.55 2.32
N VAL A 128 7.51 -2.99 2.43
CA VAL A 128 6.44 -2.84 1.41
C VAL A 128 5.79 -1.44 1.37
N GLY A 129 6.18 -0.54 2.29
CA GLY A 129 5.74 0.85 2.35
C GLY A 129 4.22 1.04 2.45
N LEU A 130 3.75 2.27 2.20
CA LEU A 130 2.42 2.73 2.62
C LEU A 130 1.20 2.21 1.84
N THR A 131 1.29 1.03 1.21
CA THR A 131 0.36 0.63 0.13
C THR A 131 -0.49 -0.61 0.39
N ASP A 132 -0.29 -1.34 1.50
CA ASP A 132 -0.96 -2.64 1.68
C ASP A 132 -1.91 -2.76 2.88
N GLY A 133 -1.92 -1.79 3.80
CA GLY A 133 -2.87 -1.80 4.90
C GLY A 133 -2.85 -0.58 5.82
N ASP A 134 -1.92 0.32 5.57
CA ASP A 134 -1.56 1.49 6.35
C ASP A 134 -2.71 2.48 6.54
N TYR A 135 -2.74 3.07 7.73
CA TYR A 135 -3.65 4.16 8.03
C TYR A 135 -2.94 5.29 8.76
N PHE A 136 -3.11 6.50 8.23
CA PHE A 136 -2.64 7.73 8.85
C PHE A 136 -3.75 8.78 8.83
N GLY A 137 -3.82 9.54 9.91
CA GLY A 137 -4.48 10.84 9.91
C GLY A 137 -5.64 10.94 10.88
N THR A 138 -6.33 12.07 10.77
CA THR A 138 -7.49 12.42 11.60
C THR A 138 -8.68 11.49 11.30
N ILE A 139 -9.34 10.95 12.31
CA ILE A 139 -10.44 10.00 12.19
C ILE A 139 -11.62 10.39 13.06
N ASN A 140 -12.81 9.85 12.77
CA ASN A 140 -13.99 9.92 13.65
C ASN A 140 -14.66 8.56 13.89
N TYR A 141 -13.94 7.47 13.56
CA TYR A 141 -14.45 6.12 13.66
C TYR A 141 -14.28 5.59 15.09
N THR A 142 -15.40 5.49 15.81
CA THR A 142 -15.45 5.10 17.23
C THR A 142 -15.48 3.57 17.47
N GLY A 143 -15.25 2.75 16.44
CA GLY A 143 -15.48 1.31 16.54
C GLY A 143 -14.47 0.58 17.43
N THR A 144 -13.19 0.93 17.30
CA THR A 144 -12.10 0.34 18.09
C THR A 144 -12.01 0.99 19.46
N VAL A 145 -11.82 2.31 19.50
CA VAL A 145 -11.53 3.07 20.73
C VAL A 145 -12.77 3.40 21.56
N GLY A 146 -13.97 3.12 21.05
CA GLY A 146 -15.18 3.70 21.59
C GLY A 146 -15.22 5.20 21.28
N ASN A 147 -15.58 6.03 22.26
CA ASN A 147 -15.54 7.48 22.06
C ASN A 147 -14.10 8.00 22.19
N PHE A 148 -13.78 9.01 21.39
CA PHE A 148 -12.65 9.92 21.63
C PHE A 148 -12.82 10.62 22.98
N THR A 149 -11.70 10.96 23.61
CA THR A 149 -11.66 11.52 24.98
C THR A 149 -12.10 12.96 25.00
N ASP A 150 -11.91 13.68 23.90
CA ASP A 150 -12.62 14.90 23.60
C ASP A 150 -13.33 14.80 22.23
N GLY A 151 -14.20 15.77 21.94
CA GLY A 151 -14.77 15.90 20.60
C GLY A 151 -15.45 14.65 20.01
N ASN A 152 -15.27 14.47 18.70
CA ASN A 152 -15.68 13.31 17.92
C ASN A 152 -14.53 12.72 17.08
N ASN A 153 -13.40 13.42 16.98
CA ASN A 153 -12.26 13.07 16.17
C ASN A 153 -11.04 12.78 17.04
N GLY A 154 -10.03 12.15 16.44
CA GLY A 154 -8.70 11.98 17.01
C GLY A 154 -7.71 11.66 15.90
N TYR A 155 -6.46 11.34 16.22
CA TYR A 155 -5.44 10.97 15.25
C TYR A 155 -5.11 9.47 15.32
N GLN A 156 -5.00 8.78 14.18
CA GLN A 156 -4.65 7.35 14.13
C GLN A 156 -3.38 7.11 13.30
N MET A 157 -2.53 6.20 13.78
CA MET A 157 -1.46 5.55 13.03
C MET A 157 -1.56 4.04 13.19
N SER A 158 -1.50 3.27 12.09
CA SER A 158 -1.49 1.80 12.12
C SER A 158 -0.83 1.23 10.88
N ASP A 159 -0.18 0.07 11.02
CA ASP A 159 0.43 -0.67 9.90
C ASP A 159 1.39 0.24 9.13
N VAL A 160 2.44 0.73 9.78
CA VAL A 160 3.24 1.84 9.29
C VAL A 160 4.36 1.41 8.33
N ASP A 161 4.61 0.10 8.16
CA ASP A 161 5.56 -0.48 7.18
C ASP A 161 6.88 0.31 7.02
N GLY A 162 7.40 0.75 8.17
CA GLY A 162 8.38 1.82 8.30
C GLY A 162 8.24 2.50 9.66
N ILE A 163 8.64 3.75 9.75
CA ILE A 163 8.49 4.56 10.97
C ILE A 163 7.74 5.84 10.60
N ALA A 164 6.67 6.15 11.33
CA ALA A 164 5.93 7.39 11.21
C ALA A 164 6.23 8.28 12.41
N THR A 165 6.64 9.51 12.12
CA THR A 165 6.95 10.54 13.11
C THR A 165 5.95 11.67 12.97
N LEU A 166 5.03 11.80 13.93
CA LEU A 166 4.13 12.93 14.07
C LEU A 166 4.78 13.97 14.97
N ALA A 167 4.94 15.20 14.50
CA ALA A 167 5.45 16.33 15.28
C ALA A 167 4.44 17.47 15.29
N LEU A 168 4.12 17.99 16.48
CA LEU A 168 3.34 19.23 16.63
C LEU A 168 4.20 20.46 16.33
N ASP A 169 3.56 21.61 16.13
CA ASP A 169 4.25 22.91 16.11
C ASP A 169 4.93 23.19 17.47
N ASP A 170 5.98 24.01 17.48
CA ASP A 170 6.67 24.35 18.73
C ASP A 170 5.81 25.23 19.66
N ILE A 171 6.04 25.08 20.97
CA ILE A 171 5.36 25.78 22.05
C ILE A 171 6.29 25.98 23.26
N THR A 172 5.97 26.95 24.12
CA THR A 172 6.53 27.09 25.47
C THR A 172 5.40 26.97 26.47
N ALA A 173 5.48 26.00 27.37
CA ALA A 173 4.50 25.75 28.41
C ALA A 173 5.16 25.01 29.60
N GLU A 174 4.49 24.98 30.75
CA GLU A 174 5.01 24.30 31.95
C GLU A 174 4.62 22.82 32.00
N THR A 175 3.40 22.50 31.60
CA THR A 175 2.80 21.17 31.68
C THR A 175 2.18 20.78 30.34
N MET A 176 2.30 19.50 29.98
CA MET A 176 1.60 18.91 28.84
C MET A 176 0.72 17.75 29.31
N THR A 177 -0.50 17.68 28.78
CA THR A 177 -1.38 16.52 28.90
C THR A 177 -1.78 16.00 27.54
N PHE A 178 -1.87 14.68 27.39
CA PHE A 178 -2.43 14.06 26.19
C PHE A 178 -3.06 12.72 26.52
N ASP A 179 -4.05 12.33 25.73
CA ASP A 179 -4.66 11.02 25.78
C ASP A 179 -4.13 10.16 24.63
N PHE A 180 -3.77 8.92 24.94
CA PHE A 180 -3.48 7.93 23.92
C PHE A 180 -4.20 6.61 24.19
N PHE A 181 -4.53 5.90 23.11
CA PHE A 181 -5.04 4.55 23.15
C PHE A 181 -4.17 3.69 22.26
N LEU A 182 -3.67 2.59 22.80
CA LEU A 182 -2.88 1.64 22.04
C LEU A 182 -3.66 0.34 21.86
N GLN A 183 -4.04 0.06 20.62
CA GLN A 183 -4.70 -1.17 20.22
C GLN A 183 -3.66 -2.25 19.93
N ASP A 184 -3.89 -3.46 20.45
CA ASP A 184 -2.95 -4.57 20.33
C ASP A 184 -3.64 -5.91 20.01
N THR A 185 -3.00 -6.73 19.17
CA THR A 185 -3.33 -8.15 18.97
C THR A 185 -2.12 -9.10 18.95
N GLY A 186 -0.91 -8.62 19.23
CA GLY A 186 0.34 -9.35 19.44
C GLY A 186 1.62 -8.64 18.92
N TYR A 187 2.13 -7.62 19.63
CA TYR A 187 3.43 -6.97 19.32
C TYR A 187 4.61 -7.92 19.54
N GLU A 188 5.55 -7.97 18.60
CA GLU A 188 6.66 -8.94 18.65
C GLU A 188 8.04 -8.27 18.68
N THR A 189 8.98 -8.87 19.41
CA THR A 189 10.38 -8.39 19.53
C THR A 189 11.26 -8.69 18.30
N SER A 190 10.69 -9.05 17.15
CA SER A 190 11.44 -9.54 15.99
C SER A 190 11.34 -8.63 14.77
N ASN A 191 12.51 -8.28 14.22
CA ASN A 191 12.77 -7.38 13.09
C ASN A 191 11.79 -7.47 11.89
N PRO A 192 11.24 -6.34 11.39
CA PRO A 192 11.31 -4.99 11.97
C PRO A 192 10.60 -4.93 13.33
N VAL A 193 11.24 -4.30 14.32
CA VAL A 193 10.75 -4.28 15.70
C VAL A 193 9.64 -3.24 15.81
N ASP A 194 8.45 -3.67 16.22
CA ASP A 194 7.33 -2.76 16.47
C ASP A 194 7.63 -1.94 17.74
N TYR A 195 7.46 -0.61 17.70
CA TYR A 195 7.71 0.25 18.86
C TYR A 195 6.92 1.57 18.83
N LEU A 196 6.81 2.16 20.03
CA LEU A 196 6.26 3.49 20.28
C LEU A 196 7.27 4.31 21.09
N VAL A 197 7.61 5.48 20.58
CA VAL A 197 8.29 6.54 21.34
C VAL A 197 7.43 7.79 21.34
N ILE A 198 7.19 8.33 22.52
CA ILE A 198 6.55 9.64 22.72
C ILE A 198 7.52 10.48 23.55
N ARG A 199 7.92 11.62 23.03
CA ARG A 199 8.85 12.55 23.69
C ARG A 199 8.46 14.00 23.45
N PHE A 200 8.84 14.87 24.37
CA PHE A 200 8.84 16.30 24.13
C PHE A 200 10.29 16.71 23.80
N VAL A 201 10.51 17.22 22.60
CA VAL A 201 11.83 17.65 22.10
C VAL A 201 11.97 19.13 22.39
N GLY A 202 12.85 19.49 23.31
CA GLY A 202 13.01 20.85 23.83
C GLY A 202 14.36 21.46 23.50
N ALA A 203 14.42 22.79 23.46
CA ALA A 203 15.67 23.52 23.21
C ALA A 203 16.76 23.25 24.26
N ASN A 204 16.37 22.96 25.51
CA ASN A 204 17.31 22.73 26.62
C ASN A 204 17.54 21.24 26.88
N SER A 205 16.51 20.41 26.68
CA SER A 205 16.58 18.95 26.86
C SER A 205 15.36 18.25 26.28
N ASP A 206 15.53 16.97 25.95
CA ASP A 206 14.43 16.09 25.54
C ASP A 206 13.84 15.35 26.75
N ILE A 207 12.52 15.33 26.84
CA ILE A 207 11.78 14.58 27.86
C ILE A 207 11.14 13.36 27.21
N GLU A 208 11.72 12.19 27.45
CA GLU A 208 11.14 10.91 27.03
C GLU A 208 9.98 10.51 27.96
N ILE A 209 8.79 10.31 27.37
CA ILE A 209 7.54 10.07 28.09
C ILE A 209 7.13 8.61 28.00
N VAL A 210 7.20 8.05 26.78
CA VAL A 210 6.99 6.63 26.50
C VAL A 210 8.12 6.18 25.58
N ASN A 211 8.77 5.07 25.89
CA ASN A 211 9.70 4.41 24.97
C ASN A 211 9.61 2.90 25.15
N THR A 212 9.15 2.21 24.11
CA THR A 212 9.00 0.76 24.11
C THR A 212 10.05 0.05 23.28
N THR A 213 11.10 0.75 22.86
CA THR A 213 12.17 0.21 22.01
C THR A 213 12.83 -0.99 22.67
N GLY A 214 12.79 -2.14 22.01
CA GLY A 214 13.40 -3.38 22.51
C GLY A 214 12.64 -4.08 23.64
N TYR A 215 11.43 -3.60 23.98
CA TYR A 215 10.53 -4.22 24.96
C TYR A 215 9.32 -4.84 24.30
N ASP A 216 8.79 -5.90 24.92
CA ASP A 216 7.50 -6.49 24.54
C ASP A 216 6.39 -5.75 25.29
N ILE A 217 5.62 -4.94 24.57
CA ILE A 217 4.62 -4.05 25.16
C ILE A 217 3.46 -4.82 25.83
N ASP A 218 3.12 -6.01 25.32
CA ASP A 218 2.10 -6.91 25.89
C ASP A 218 2.52 -7.38 27.29
N THR A 219 3.81 -7.62 27.48
CA THR A 219 4.35 -8.15 28.74
C THR A 219 4.74 -7.04 29.70
N ASP A 220 5.40 -6.00 29.20
CA ASP A 220 6.08 -5.00 30.03
C ASP A 220 5.22 -3.74 30.29
N ASN A 221 4.19 -3.47 29.47
CA ASN A 221 3.35 -2.25 29.54
C ASN A 221 1.83 -2.49 29.39
N SER A 222 1.35 -3.70 29.73
CA SER A 222 -0.05 -4.14 29.61
C SER A 222 -1.15 -3.24 30.22
N SER A 223 -0.82 -2.21 31.01
CA SER A 223 -1.80 -1.34 31.66
C SER A 223 -2.46 -0.33 30.72
N TRP A 224 -1.84 -0.02 29.58
CA TRP A 224 -2.31 1.00 28.64
C TRP A 224 -2.98 0.41 27.38
N LEU A 225 -2.96 -0.91 27.25
CA LEU A 225 -3.53 -1.60 26.09
C LEU A 225 -5.06 -1.58 26.14
N ASP A 226 -5.67 -1.37 24.97
CA ASP A 226 -7.11 -1.32 24.74
C ASP A 226 -7.87 -0.35 25.68
N THR A 227 -7.19 0.66 26.23
CA THR A 227 -7.75 1.61 27.20
C THR A 227 -7.15 2.99 26.98
N TRP A 228 -8.00 4.03 26.91
CA TRP A 228 -7.55 5.41 26.91
C TRP A 228 -6.73 5.72 28.17
N THR A 229 -5.52 6.22 27.97
CA THR A 229 -4.57 6.57 29.00
C THR A 229 -4.20 8.05 28.87
N THR A 230 -4.49 8.82 29.92
CA THR A 230 -4.06 10.22 30.04
C THR A 230 -2.67 10.28 30.64
N MET A 231 -1.77 10.99 29.97
CA MET A 231 -0.44 11.33 30.47
C MET A 231 -0.40 12.80 30.88
N THR A 232 0.30 13.11 31.96
CA THR A 232 0.56 14.48 32.42
C THR A 232 2.04 14.60 32.73
N VAL A 233 2.72 15.55 32.10
CA VAL A 233 4.18 15.67 32.12
C VAL A 233 4.57 17.13 32.35
N MET A 234 5.50 17.36 33.27
CA MET A 234 6.13 18.68 33.44
C MET A 234 7.17 18.86 32.35
N ILE A 235 7.04 19.90 31.53
CA ILE A 235 7.91 20.19 30.40
C ILE A 235 8.65 21.54 30.53
N ALA A 236 8.42 22.30 31.61
CA ALA A 236 9.05 23.61 31.83
C ALA A 236 10.59 23.60 31.63
N ALA A 237 11.27 22.57 32.13
CA ALA A 237 12.73 22.45 32.04
C ALA A 237 13.25 22.14 30.62
N ALA A 238 12.39 21.64 29.72
CA ALA A 238 12.76 21.37 28.33
C ALA A 238 12.84 22.66 27.50
N GLY A 239 12.22 23.75 27.95
CA GLY A 239 12.18 25.03 27.24
C GLY A 239 11.21 25.01 26.05
N HIS A 240 11.49 25.84 25.04
CA HIS A 240 10.71 25.93 23.81
C HIS A 240 10.92 24.67 22.95
N GLY A 241 9.85 24.01 22.51
CA GLY A 241 9.94 22.72 21.81
C GLY A 241 8.60 22.17 21.36
N HIS A 242 8.55 20.90 20.93
CA HIS A 242 7.33 20.26 20.45
C HIS A 242 7.17 18.83 20.96
N LEU A 243 5.93 18.34 20.90
CA LEU A 243 5.64 16.92 21.09
C LEU A 243 5.95 16.15 19.80
N GLU A 244 6.71 15.07 19.95
CA GLU A 244 7.05 14.13 18.88
C GLU A 244 6.59 12.71 19.24
N VAL A 245 5.92 12.05 18.29
CA VAL A 245 5.43 10.68 18.42
C VAL A 245 5.95 9.86 17.26
N GLU A 246 6.82 8.89 17.57
CA GLU A 246 7.34 7.90 16.63
C GLU A 246 6.62 6.56 16.83
N PHE A 247 6.09 6.02 15.75
CA PHE A 247 5.37 4.76 15.76
C PHE A 247 5.80 3.87 14.59
N ALA A 248 6.13 2.62 14.91
CA ALA A 248 6.47 1.58 13.95
C ALA A 248 5.64 0.32 14.27
N SER A 249 4.91 -0.17 13.28
CA SER A 249 4.14 -1.43 13.35
C SER A 249 3.99 -2.00 11.94
N ASN A 250 3.88 -3.33 11.82
CA ASN A 250 3.62 -4.06 10.57
C ASN A 250 2.23 -4.74 10.54
N SER A 251 1.30 -4.26 11.37
CA SER A 251 -0.03 -4.87 11.52
C SER A 251 -1.15 -3.82 11.57
N ALA A 252 -2.13 -3.94 10.66
CA ALA A 252 -3.35 -3.13 10.69
C ALA A 252 -4.24 -3.30 11.93
N LEU A 253 -3.94 -4.27 12.80
CA LEU A 253 -4.64 -4.45 14.08
C LEU A 253 -3.91 -3.78 15.24
N GLU A 254 -2.67 -3.36 15.02
CA GLU A 254 -1.84 -2.61 15.96
C GLU A 254 -1.90 -1.13 15.58
N ALA A 255 -2.55 -0.35 16.43
CA ALA A 255 -2.89 1.02 16.10
C ALA A 255 -2.72 1.93 17.32
N LEU A 256 -2.03 3.03 17.11
CA LEU A 256 -1.96 4.14 18.05
C LEU A 256 -3.03 5.16 17.71
N TYR A 257 -3.75 5.59 18.74
CA TYR A 257 -4.69 6.70 18.66
C TYR A 257 -4.26 7.79 19.65
N LEU A 258 -4.28 9.04 19.22
CA LEU A 258 -3.96 10.22 20.02
C LEU A 258 -5.15 11.17 20.06
N ASP A 259 -5.34 11.82 21.20
CA ASP A 259 -6.44 12.75 21.41
C ASP A 259 -6.15 13.73 22.57
N ASN A 260 -6.94 14.81 22.65
CA ASN A 260 -6.97 15.74 23.79
C ASN A 260 -5.60 16.20 24.29
N ILE A 261 -4.79 16.74 23.36
CA ILE A 261 -3.45 17.25 23.66
C ILE A 261 -3.57 18.70 24.11
N GLN A 262 -3.06 19.03 25.30
CA GLN A 262 -3.09 20.38 25.87
C GLN A 262 -1.76 20.73 26.53
N PHE A 263 -1.39 22.00 26.41
CA PHE A 263 -0.20 22.60 27.01
C PHE A 263 -0.66 23.74 27.93
N THR A 264 -0.21 23.75 29.18
CA THR A 264 -0.64 24.72 30.19
C THR A 264 0.51 25.32 31.00
N SER A 265 0.30 26.54 31.48
CA SER A 265 1.20 27.29 32.37
C SER A 265 0.43 27.89 33.55
N THR A 266 1.11 28.08 34.68
CA THR A 266 0.52 28.64 35.89
C THR A 266 0.37 30.18 35.80
N VAL A 267 -0.77 30.71 36.24
CA VAL A 267 -1.05 32.15 36.32
C VAL A 267 -1.36 32.56 37.77
N VAL A 268 -0.81 33.71 38.19
CA VAL A 268 -1.08 34.35 39.49
C VAL A 268 -1.79 35.68 39.25
N LEU A 269 -2.96 35.86 39.87
CA LEU A 269 -3.73 37.11 39.83
C LEU A 269 -3.50 37.92 41.11
N THR A 270 -3.55 39.24 41.00
CA THR A 270 -3.59 40.21 42.11
C THR A 270 -4.98 40.82 42.19
N ALA A 271 -5.47 41.13 43.39
CA ALA A 271 -6.78 41.78 43.56
C ALA A 271 -6.67 43.27 43.24
N ASP A 272 -7.77 43.85 42.74
CA ASP A 272 -7.94 45.30 42.64
C ASP A 272 -8.04 45.92 44.06
N LEU A 273 -7.67 47.19 44.18
CA LEU A 273 -7.71 47.96 45.42
C LEU A 273 -8.72 49.13 45.36
N ASP A 274 -9.30 49.39 44.18
CA ASP A 274 -10.34 50.40 43.89
C ASP A 274 -11.43 49.75 43.01
N ASP A 275 -12.20 48.82 43.59
CA ASP A 275 -13.09 47.88 42.89
C ASP A 275 -14.09 48.58 41.93
N ASP A 276 -14.51 49.81 42.23
CA ASP A 276 -15.47 50.56 41.41
C ASP A 276 -14.88 51.72 40.59
N GLY A 277 -13.57 51.92 40.69
CA GLY A 277 -12.78 52.88 39.94
C GLY A 277 -13.18 54.34 40.18
N ASP A 278 -13.77 54.66 41.34
CA ASP A 278 -14.19 56.02 41.68
C ASP A 278 -13.08 56.88 42.31
N GLY A 279 -11.93 56.25 42.59
CA GLY A 279 -10.69 56.87 43.04
C GLY A 279 -10.53 56.92 44.56
N TRP A 280 -11.24 56.06 45.28
CA TRP A 280 -11.07 55.79 46.71
C TRP A 280 -10.73 54.32 46.89
N LEU A 281 -9.78 54.00 47.77
CA LEU A 281 -9.45 52.60 48.01
C LEU A 281 -10.57 51.92 48.80
N ASP A 282 -10.83 50.63 48.55
CA ASP A 282 -11.92 49.90 49.21
C ASP A 282 -11.84 49.97 50.75
N SER A 283 -10.60 49.99 51.25
CA SER A 283 -10.32 50.09 52.69
C SER A 283 -10.75 51.43 53.29
N GLU A 284 -10.60 52.52 52.54
CA GLU A 284 -10.97 53.88 52.95
C GLU A 284 -12.49 54.06 52.94
N GLU A 285 -13.15 53.50 51.92
CA GLU A 285 -14.61 53.52 51.80
C GLU A 285 -15.31 52.78 52.93
N VAL A 286 -14.79 51.61 53.32
CA VAL A 286 -15.28 50.87 54.48
C VAL A 286 -15.18 51.70 55.76
N ASP A 287 -14.08 52.42 55.96
CA ASP A 287 -13.86 53.27 57.14
C ASP A 287 -14.72 54.54 57.12
N CYS A 288 -14.99 55.06 55.93
CA CYS A 288 -15.91 56.18 55.68
C CYS A 288 -17.38 55.77 55.69
N GLY A 289 -17.65 54.46 55.67
CA GLY A 289 -18.99 53.86 55.72
C GLY A 289 -19.75 53.96 54.40
N THR A 290 -19.03 54.06 53.29
CA THR A 290 -19.51 53.95 51.91
C THR A 290 -19.31 52.53 51.38
N ASP A 291 -19.77 52.25 50.16
CA ASP A 291 -19.86 50.89 49.60
C ASP A 291 -18.82 50.75 48.48
N PRO A 292 -17.74 49.95 48.67
CA PRO A 292 -16.63 49.80 47.70
C PRO A 292 -16.99 49.33 46.29
N LEU A 293 -18.24 48.94 46.06
CA LEU A 293 -18.72 48.36 44.80
C LEU A 293 -19.74 49.27 44.07
N ASP A 294 -19.93 50.51 44.52
CA ASP A 294 -20.83 51.48 43.90
C ASP A 294 -20.15 52.84 43.78
N GLY A 295 -19.54 53.10 42.62
CA GLY A 295 -18.80 54.35 42.35
C GLY A 295 -19.64 55.64 42.31
N ASN A 296 -20.88 55.58 42.82
CA ASN A 296 -21.73 56.73 43.13
C ASN A 296 -21.94 56.94 44.63
N ASP A 297 -21.53 56.01 45.49
CA ASP A 297 -21.57 56.09 46.94
C ASP A 297 -20.28 56.63 47.56
N VAL A 298 -19.45 57.36 46.80
CA VAL A 298 -18.24 58.08 47.28
C VAL A 298 -18.31 58.65 48.71
N PRO A 299 -17.21 58.54 49.48
CA PRO A 299 -17.06 59.23 50.76
C PRO A 299 -17.41 60.71 50.69
N ALA A 300 -18.18 61.18 51.69
CA ALA A 300 -18.51 62.59 51.80
C ALA A 300 -17.26 63.34 52.27
N ASP A 301 -16.58 64.00 51.35
CA ASP A 301 -15.43 64.87 51.61
C ASP A 301 -15.80 66.33 51.26
N ALA A 302 -16.22 67.09 52.28
CA ALA A 302 -16.76 68.42 52.10
C ALA A 302 -15.71 69.48 51.74
N ASP A 303 -14.44 69.23 52.05
CA ASP A 303 -13.34 70.16 51.81
C ASP A 303 -12.30 69.68 50.78
N SER A 304 -12.50 68.46 50.26
CA SER A 304 -11.75 67.81 49.18
C SER A 304 -10.28 67.57 49.54
N ASN A 305 -10.03 67.13 50.77
CA ASN A 305 -8.70 66.86 51.31
C ASN A 305 -8.31 65.37 51.29
N GLY A 306 -9.18 64.46 50.85
CA GLY A 306 -8.90 63.03 50.82
C GLY A 306 -9.26 62.28 52.10
N ILE A 307 -9.86 62.95 53.10
CA ILE A 307 -10.39 62.32 54.32
C ILE A 307 -11.89 62.61 54.40
N CYS A 308 -12.70 61.59 54.60
CA CYS A 308 -14.14 61.80 54.68
C CYS A 308 -14.58 62.50 55.97
N ASP A 309 -15.66 63.27 55.88
CA ASP A 309 -16.36 63.98 56.97
C ASP A 309 -16.66 63.09 58.19
N ALA A 310 -16.73 61.75 58.01
CA ALA A 310 -17.00 60.78 59.07
C ALA A 310 -15.82 60.61 60.04
N LEU A 311 -14.61 60.93 59.60
CA LEU A 311 -13.36 60.86 60.35
C LEU A 311 -12.94 62.25 60.90
N GLU A 312 -13.69 63.33 60.58
CA GLU A 312 -13.42 64.68 61.06
C GLU A 312 -13.75 64.90 62.56
N GLY A 313 -12.76 65.37 63.33
CA GLY A 313 -12.88 65.83 64.73
C GLY A 313 -12.15 64.99 65.77
N ASP A 314 -11.39 63.99 65.33
CA ASP A 314 -10.35 63.35 66.14
C ASP A 314 -9.15 64.30 66.33
N ASP A 315 -8.37 64.08 67.38
CA ASP A 315 -7.25 64.92 67.86
C ASP A 315 -6.15 63.92 68.24
N PHE A 316 -5.38 63.52 67.21
CA PHE A 316 -4.55 62.32 67.22
C PHE A 316 -3.32 62.49 68.14
N ASP A 317 -2.61 63.61 68.03
CA ASP A 317 -1.49 63.96 68.91
C ASP A 317 -1.93 64.47 70.31
N GLY A 318 -3.20 64.85 70.46
CA GLY A 318 -3.77 65.34 71.71
C GLY A 318 -3.35 66.76 72.09
N ASP A 319 -2.90 67.60 71.15
CA ASP A 319 -2.49 68.98 71.40
C ASP A 319 -3.69 69.92 71.66
N GLY A 320 -4.89 69.46 71.29
CA GLY A 320 -6.16 70.16 71.46
C GLY A 320 -6.63 70.95 70.24
N ILE A 321 -5.96 70.80 69.10
CA ILE A 321 -6.41 71.12 67.76
C ILE A 321 -6.91 69.78 67.16
N PRO A 322 -8.15 69.70 66.66
CA PRO A 322 -8.57 68.50 65.96
C PRO A 322 -7.92 68.45 64.57
N ASN A 323 -7.71 67.24 64.08
CA ASN A 323 -6.96 66.90 62.88
C ASN A 323 -7.36 67.72 61.63
N ASP A 324 -8.66 68.01 61.47
CA ASP A 324 -9.19 68.86 60.39
C ASP A 324 -8.62 70.30 60.36
N GLN A 325 -7.96 70.71 61.44
CA GLN A 325 -7.39 72.04 61.65
C GLN A 325 -5.97 72.01 62.21
N ASP A 326 -5.40 70.84 62.45
CA ASP A 326 -3.98 70.71 62.72
C ASP A 326 -3.21 70.74 61.39
N PRO A 327 -2.01 71.32 61.33
CA PRO A 327 -1.14 71.17 60.18
C PRO A 327 -0.13 70.02 60.31
N ASP A 328 -0.13 69.29 61.42
CA ASP A 328 0.84 68.25 61.83
C ASP A 328 0.12 67.37 62.87
N ASP A 329 -0.73 66.48 62.38
CA ASP A 329 -1.74 65.72 63.12
C ASP A 329 -1.16 64.74 64.16
N ASP A 330 0.10 64.34 64.02
CA ASP A 330 0.79 63.44 64.94
C ASP A 330 2.02 64.06 65.67
N ASN A 331 2.38 65.30 65.30
CA ASN A 331 3.44 66.13 65.89
C ASN A 331 4.86 65.55 65.75
N ASP A 332 5.13 64.82 64.67
CA ASP A 332 6.45 64.31 64.39
C ASP A 332 7.38 65.34 63.72
N GLY A 333 6.79 66.43 63.23
CA GLY A 333 7.45 67.61 62.70
C GLY A 333 7.48 67.73 61.19
N VAL A 334 6.75 66.89 60.45
CA VAL A 334 6.36 67.08 59.05
C VAL A 334 4.92 67.62 59.01
N ASP A 335 4.62 68.55 58.08
CA ASP A 335 3.26 69.08 57.98
C ASP A 335 2.41 68.05 57.17
N ASP A 336 1.14 67.81 57.50
CA ASP A 336 0.28 66.76 56.89
C ASP A 336 0.23 66.76 55.35
N VAL A 337 0.50 67.91 54.73
CA VAL A 337 0.50 68.07 53.27
C VAL A 337 1.76 67.54 52.58
N ASP A 338 2.81 67.30 53.36
CA ASP A 338 4.11 66.79 52.95
C ASP A 338 4.44 65.47 53.72
N ASP A 339 3.44 64.86 54.36
CA ASP A 339 3.53 63.64 55.17
C ASP A 339 2.59 62.57 54.59
N ASP A 340 3.15 61.44 54.15
CA ASP A 340 2.36 60.34 53.60
C ASP A 340 1.64 59.53 54.70
N PHE A 341 2.05 59.68 55.97
CA PHE A 341 1.39 59.10 57.13
C PHE A 341 1.07 60.14 58.21
N PRO A 342 0.14 61.09 57.97
CA PRO A 342 -0.18 62.19 58.89
C PRO A 342 -0.59 61.79 60.32
N LEU A 343 -0.92 60.51 60.53
CA LEU A 343 -1.35 59.95 61.82
C LEU A 343 -0.34 58.95 62.41
N ASN A 344 0.87 58.81 61.88
CA ASN A 344 1.86 57.88 62.41
C ASN A 344 3.19 58.57 62.70
N PRO A 345 3.48 58.92 63.96
CA PRO A 345 4.62 59.79 64.28
C PRO A 345 5.98 59.10 64.22
N ASN A 346 6.05 57.93 63.59
CA ASN A 346 7.29 57.22 63.29
C ASN A 346 7.49 57.01 61.79
N GLU A 347 6.55 57.43 60.93
CA GLU A 347 6.61 57.31 59.49
C GLU A 347 6.21 58.64 58.86
N THR A 348 6.94 59.07 57.83
CA THR A 348 6.67 60.36 57.16
C THR A 348 6.67 60.27 55.65
N THR A 349 7.11 59.13 55.10
CA THR A 349 7.42 58.97 53.68
C THR A 349 7.04 57.55 53.30
N ASP A 350 6.37 57.44 52.16
CA ASP A 350 5.98 56.20 51.48
C ASP A 350 6.54 56.29 50.05
N THR A 351 7.77 55.81 49.85
CA THR A 351 8.49 56.07 48.60
C THR A 351 7.87 55.36 47.38
N ASP A 352 7.19 54.23 47.58
CA ASP A 352 6.49 53.47 46.53
C ASP A 352 4.96 53.60 46.55
N GLY A 353 4.38 54.07 47.65
CA GLY A 353 2.94 54.29 47.80
C GLY A 353 2.15 53.02 48.15
N ASP A 354 2.77 52.00 48.72
CA ASP A 354 2.12 50.73 49.07
C ASP A 354 1.35 50.77 50.42
N GLY A 355 1.49 51.87 51.16
CA GLY A 355 0.85 52.10 52.45
C GLY A 355 1.66 51.63 53.66
N VAL A 356 2.91 51.21 53.48
CA VAL A 356 3.92 50.98 54.52
C VAL A 356 4.96 52.10 54.44
N GLY A 357 5.32 52.70 55.58
CA GLY A 357 6.29 53.80 55.56
C GLY A 357 7.73 53.32 55.57
N ASP A 358 8.63 54.09 54.95
CA ASP A 358 10.05 53.77 54.73
C ASP A 358 10.83 53.33 56.01
N ASN A 359 10.38 53.66 57.25
CA ASN A 359 11.08 53.18 58.46
C ASN A 359 10.61 51.79 58.93
N ALA A 360 9.48 51.32 58.42
CA ALA A 360 8.87 50.03 58.69
C ALA A 360 8.93 49.08 57.48
N ASP A 361 9.11 49.62 56.28
CA ASP A 361 9.39 48.84 55.07
C ASP A 361 10.79 48.22 55.11
N GLU A 362 10.95 47.09 54.41
CA GLU A 362 12.24 46.47 54.15
C GLU A 362 12.68 46.65 52.69
N ASP A 363 11.82 47.20 51.81
CA ASP A 363 12.03 47.49 50.37
C ASP A 363 11.32 48.81 50.02
N ASP A 364 11.91 49.94 50.39
CA ASP A 364 11.27 51.27 50.37
C ASP A 364 10.78 51.73 48.97
N ASP A 365 11.25 51.14 47.86
CA ASP A 365 10.81 51.50 46.49
C ASP A 365 10.11 50.36 45.71
N ASN A 366 9.87 49.23 46.37
CA ASN A 366 9.22 48.01 45.88
C ASN A 366 9.77 47.51 44.53
N ASP A 367 11.09 47.62 44.32
CA ASP A 367 11.75 47.07 43.13
C ASP A 367 12.15 45.59 43.27
N GLY A 368 11.90 45.01 44.45
CA GLY A 368 12.16 43.61 44.78
C GLY A 368 13.48 43.39 45.52
N TRP A 369 14.23 44.45 45.83
CA TRP A 369 15.48 44.38 46.57
C TRP A 369 15.36 45.06 47.93
N THR A 370 15.64 44.31 49.00
CA THR A 370 15.61 44.90 50.35
C THR A 370 16.66 46.00 50.51
N ASP A 371 16.38 47.04 51.30
CA ASP A 371 17.31 48.16 51.50
C ASP A 371 18.68 47.69 52.04
N GLU A 372 18.70 46.63 52.86
CA GLU A 372 19.95 46.06 53.38
C GLU A 372 20.84 45.51 52.25
N ASN A 373 20.23 44.83 51.28
CA ASN A 373 20.92 44.29 50.11
C ASN A 373 21.41 45.42 49.21
N GLU A 374 20.56 46.37 48.88
CA GLU A 374 20.91 47.50 48.02
C GLU A 374 22.01 48.39 48.57
N VAL A 375 21.95 48.71 49.86
CA VAL A 375 23.06 49.41 50.55
C VAL A 375 24.35 48.58 50.50
N GLY A 376 24.23 47.25 50.54
CA GLY A 376 25.33 46.31 50.35
C GLY A 376 25.93 46.35 48.94
N CYS A 377 25.07 46.44 47.93
CA CYS A 377 25.40 46.43 46.50
C CYS A 377 25.74 47.82 45.95
N GLY A 378 25.48 48.88 46.73
CA GLY A 378 25.79 50.27 46.40
C GLY A 378 24.75 50.95 45.51
N THR A 379 23.53 50.44 45.50
CA THR A 379 22.35 51.01 44.86
C THR A 379 21.56 51.93 45.81
N ASP A 380 20.51 52.57 45.32
CA ASP A 380 19.75 53.60 46.04
C ASP A 380 18.37 53.06 46.40
N PRO A 381 18.09 52.75 47.68
CA PRO A 381 16.82 52.12 48.11
C PRO A 381 15.56 52.95 47.98
N LEU A 382 15.63 54.10 47.33
CA LEU A 382 14.52 55.02 47.20
C LEU A 382 14.25 55.34 45.71
N ASP A 383 14.79 54.54 44.81
CA ASP A 383 14.72 54.70 43.36
C ASP A 383 14.63 53.32 42.68
N ASN A 384 13.41 52.86 42.40
CA ASN A 384 13.14 51.55 41.77
C ASN A 384 13.82 51.29 40.42
N SER A 385 14.45 52.31 39.84
CA SER A 385 15.28 52.16 38.64
C SER A 385 16.74 51.84 38.94
N SER A 386 17.08 51.75 40.22
CA SER A 386 18.41 51.54 40.77
C SER A 386 18.64 50.10 41.25
N VAL A 387 18.05 49.08 40.64
CA VAL A 387 18.32 47.67 41.03
C VAL A 387 19.81 47.26 40.99
N PRO A 388 20.28 46.42 41.94
CA PRO A 388 21.56 45.72 41.87
C PRO A 388 21.73 44.88 40.60
N ALA A 389 22.98 44.65 40.19
CA ALA A 389 23.29 43.62 39.20
C ALA A 389 23.26 42.27 39.90
N ASP A 390 22.50 41.34 39.34
CA ASP A 390 22.23 40.00 39.85
C ASP A 390 22.08 39.08 38.64
N TYR A 391 23.16 38.39 38.30
CA TYR A 391 23.29 37.66 37.05
C TYR A 391 22.48 36.36 37.04
N ASP A 392 22.44 35.65 38.16
CA ASP A 392 21.71 34.38 38.31
C ASP A 392 20.28 34.54 38.89
N SER A 393 19.93 35.77 39.30
CA SER A 393 18.64 36.13 39.89
C SER A 393 18.34 35.43 41.21
N ASP A 394 19.36 35.11 42.01
CA ASP A 394 19.21 34.48 43.32
C ASP A 394 18.94 35.46 44.47
N THR A 395 18.86 36.77 44.17
CA THR A 395 18.67 37.90 45.08
C THR A 395 19.90 38.29 45.91
N ILE A 396 21.07 37.78 45.53
CA ILE A 396 22.39 38.25 45.97
C ILE A 396 23.03 38.93 44.77
N CYS A 397 23.44 40.19 44.93
CA CYS A 397 24.06 40.90 43.82
C CYS A 397 25.47 40.37 43.52
N ASP A 398 25.90 40.48 42.26
CA ASP A 398 27.20 39.99 41.75
C ASP A 398 28.40 40.46 42.60
N SER A 399 28.28 41.60 43.26
CA SER A 399 29.37 42.16 44.08
C SER A 399 29.54 41.47 45.45
N LEU A 400 28.55 40.71 45.88
CA LEU A 400 28.44 40.00 47.15
C LEU A 400 28.23 38.50 46.99
N ASP A 401 27.84 38.07 45.78
CA ASP A 401 27.76 36.67 45.39
C ASP A 401 29.17 36.09 45.21
N PRO A 402 29.46 34.90 45.74
CA PRO A 402 30.67 34.14 45.40
C PRO A 402 30.58 33.31 44.12
N ASP A 403 29.40 33.14 43.52
CA ASP A 403 29.08 32.24 42.39
C ASP A 403 28.01 32.90 41.50
N ASP A 404 28.42 33.93 40.74
CA ASP A 404 27.58 34.87 40.00
C ASP A 404 26.64 34.20 38.97
N ASP A 405 26.89 32.95 38.54
CA ASP A 405 26.07 32.20 37.59
C ASP A 405 25.51 30.85 38.11
N ASN A 406 25.78 30.54 39.37
CA ASN A 406 25.25 29.40 40.14
C ASN A 406 25.53 28.02 39.53
N ASP A 407 26.64 27.86 38.82
CA ASP A 407 27.05 26.57 38.25
C ASP A 407 27.73 25.65 39.29
N GLY A 408 28.06 26.22 40.46
CA GLY A 408 28.69 25.54 41.58
C GLY A 408 30.20 25.72 41.67
N VAL A 409 30.80 26.60 40.86
CA VAL A 409 32.21 27.00 40.88
C VAL A 409 32.34 28.47 41.28
N ASP A 410 32.93 28.74 42.45
CA ASP A 410 33.13 30.12 42.92
C ASP A 410 33.86 30.98 41.84
N ASP A 411 33.44 32.25 41.61
CA ASP A 411 34.00 33.16 40.59
C ASP A 411 35.53 33.30 40.59
N ALA A 412 36.15 33.03 41.74
CA ALA A 412 37.58 33.13 41.94
C ALA A 412 38.36 31.96 41.31
N ASP A 413 37.70 30.81 41.15
CA ASP A 413 38.19 29.59 40.55
C ASP A 413 37.54 29.33 39.17
N ASP A 414 36.53 30.13 38.78
CA ASP A 414 35.83 30.08 37.49
C ASP A 414 36.51 30.93 36.39
N ALA A 415 36.68 30.36 35.19
CA ALA A 415 37.20 31.06 34.02
C ALA A 415 36.16 31.99 33.35
N PHE A 416 34.87 31.66 33.46
CA PHE A 416 33.70 32.38 32.97
C PHE A 416 32.66 32.62 34.08
N PRO A 417 32.93 33.52 35.06
CA PRO A 417 32.03 33.79 36.19
C PRO A 417 30.64 34.38 35.87
N TYR A 418 30.24 34.43 34.60
CA TYR A 418 28.94 34.93 34.17
C TYR A 418 28.40 34.02 33.07
N ASP A 419 28.78 32.76 33.04
CA ASP A 419 28.31 31.78 32.07
C ASP A 419 28.27 30.42 32.76
N GLY A 420 27.17 30.13 33.44
CA GLY A 420 27.03 28.90 34.21
C GLY A 420 26.95 27.61 33.38
N THR A 421 27.30 27.70 32.09
CA THR A 421 27.57 26.55 31.22
C THR A 421 29.06 26.29 31.03
N GLU A 422 29.96 27.13 31.56
CA GLU A 422 31.41 27.08 31.33
C GLU A 422 32.20 27.46 32.59
N TRP A 423 33.16 26.64 33.01
CA TRP A 423 33.97 26.90 34.22
C TRP A 423 35.49 26.75 34.04
N ASP A 424 35.92 25.91 33.07
CA ASP A 424 37.33 25.66 32.73
C ASP A 424 37.65 26.25 31.34
N ASP A 425 38.87 26.78 31.16
CA ASP A 425 39.46 27.26 29.89
C ASP A 425 40.88 26.68 29.79
N THR A 426 41.00 25.43 29.30
CA THR A 426 42.21 24.62 29.40
C THR A 426 43.38 25.21 28.62
N ASP A 427 43.13 25.82 27.46
CA ASP A 427 44.15 26.40 26.59
C ASP A 427 44.29 27.93 26.70
N GLY A 428 43.33 28.60 27.34
CA GLY A 428 43.31 30.04 27.53
C GLY A 428 42.88 30.84 26.30
N ASP A 429 42.11 30.25 25.38
CA ASP A 429 41.66 30.90 24.14
C ASP A 429 40.43 31.81 24.34
N GLY A 430 39.74 31.64 25.47
CA GLY A 430 38.58 32.41 25.89
C GLY A 430 37.23 31.83 25.47
N LYS A 431 37.18 30.56 25.05
CA LYS A 431 36.00 29.70 25.12
C LYS A 431 36.17 28.69 26.26
N GLY A 432 35.08 28.30 26.89
CA GLY A 432 35.15 27.28 27.94
C GLY A 432 35.14 25.87 27.37
N ASP A 433 35.68 24.94 28.13
CA ASP A 433 35.87 23.54 27.74
C ASP A 433 34.55 22.81 27.36
N ASN A 434 33.36 23.31 27.74
CA ASN A 434 32.11 22.65 27.35
C ASN A 434 31.61 23.08 25.97
N ALA A 435 32.05 24.23 25.46
CA ALA A 435 31.71 24.77 24.14
C ALA A 435 32.92 24.88 23.20
N ASP A 436 34.15 24.73 23.69
CA ASP A 436 35.29 24.51 22.82
C ASP A 436 35.25 23.10 22.23
N ASP A 437 35.66 23.00 20.97
CA ASP A 437 35.68 21.71 20.27
C ASP A 437 37.08 21.06 20.35
N ASP A 438 38.09 21.78 20.87
CA ASP A 438 39.52 21.42 20.96
C ASP A 438 40.13 22.06 22.23
N ASP A 439 39.84 21.46 23.39
CA ASP A 439 40.13 21.95 24.76
C ASP A 439 41.61 22.36 24.97
N ASP A 440 42.55 21.75 24.26
CA ASP A 440 43.99 22.01 24.42
C ASP A 440 44.67 22.65 23.20
N ASN A 441 43.90 22.92 22.14
CA ASN A 441 44.26 23.57 20.89
C ASN A 441 45.45 22.89 20.18
N ASP A 442 45.57 21.56 20.26
CA ASP A 442 46.61 20.79 19.56
C ASP A 442 46.27 20.44 18.11
N GLY A 443 45.03 20.72 17.71
CA GLY A 443 44.51 20.55 16.35
C GLY A 443 43.63 19.32 16.17
N TRP A 444 43.36 18.56 17.23
CA TRP A 444 42.37 17.49 17.27
C TRP A 444 41.17 17.90 18.09
N SER A 445 39.96 17.61 17.60
CA SER A 445 38.77 17.90 18.39
C SER A 445 38.61 16.93 19.56
N ASP A 446 37.99 17.35 20.67
CA ASP A 446 37.80 16.52 21.87
C ASP A 446 37.04 15.22 21.57
N ALA A 447 36.04 15.30 20.69
CA ALA A 447 35.29 14.15 20.20
C ALA A 447 36.20 13.17 19.43
N GLY A 448 37.12 13.70 18.63
CA GLY A 448 38.13 12.94 17.89
C GLY A 448 39.12 12.24 18.83
N GLU A 449 39.65 12.97 19.81
CA GLU A 449 40.57 12.41 20.80
C GLU A 449 39.93 11.34 21.68
N SER A 450 38.71 11.58 22.14
CA SER A 450 37.92 10.60 22.89
C SER A 450 37.69 9.32 22.08
N ALA A 451 37.41 9.45 20.77
CA ALA A 451 37.24 8.31 19.87
C ALA A 451 38.55 7.55 19.64
N CYS A 452 39.68 8.26 19.57
CA CYS A 452 41.03 7.71 19.38
C CYS A 452 41.70 7.26 20.70
N GLY A 453 41.06 7.51 21.84
CA GLY A 453 41.51 7.12 23.17
C GLY A 453 42.67 7.97 23.72
N THR A 454 42.79 9.22 23.26
CA THR A 454 43.71 10.23 23.79
C THR A 454 43.04 11.19 24.77
N ASP A 455 43.82 12.07 25.41
CA ASP A 455 43.37 12.96 26.49
C ASP A 455 43.20 14.38 25.94
N SER A 456 41.94 14.84 25.80
CA SER A 456 41.59 16.11 25.17
C SER A 456 42.05 17.38 25.89
N LYS A 457 42.55 17.23 27.12
CA LYS A 457 43.04 18.35 27.94
C LYS A 457 44.56 18.39 28.05
N ASP A 458 45.28 17.60 27.24
CA ASP A 458 46.75 17.53 27.24
C ASP A 458 47.29 17.52 25.80
N SER A 459 47.65 18.72 25.31
CA SER A 459 48.25 18.95 23.97
C SER A 459 49.50 18.14 23.62
N GLY A 460 50.02 17.34 24.56
CA GLY A 460 51.04 16.32 24.33
C GLY A 460 50.49 14.95 23.93
N SER A 461 49.17 14.76 23.89
CA SER A 461 48.47 13.49 23.71
C SER A 461 47.78 13.37 22.34
N VAL A 462 48.38 13.85 21.25
CA VAL A 462 47.80 13.66 19.91
C VAL A 462 47.53 12.20 19.51
N PRO A 463 46.39 11.91 18.84
CA PRO A 463 46.14 10.67 18.12
C PRO A 463 47.25 10.31 17.12
N ALA A 464 47.39 9.02 16.83
CA ALA A 464 48.22 8.57 15.70
C ALA A 464 47.42 8.72 14.42
N ASP A 465 48.00 9.40 13.43
CA ASP A 465 47.41 9.74 12.13
C ASP A 465 48.56 9.73 11.11
N LEU A 466 48.69 8.62 10.41
CA LEU A 466 49.84 8.30 9.58
C LEU A 466 49.83 9.08 8.25
N ASP A 467 48.67 9.30 7.66
CA ASP A 467 48.52 10.01 6.38
C ASP A 467 48.24 11.52 6.53
N GLY A 468 47.78 11.95 7.72
CA GLY A 468 47.53 13.34 8.09
C GLY A 468 46.18 13.88 7.65
N ASP A 469 45.17 13.03 7.43
CA ASP A 469 43.85 13.43 6.92
C ASP A 469 42.90 13.95 8.03
N GLY A 470 43.25 13.75 9.30
CA GLY A 470 42.45 14.14 10.46
C GLY A 470 41.61 12.99 11.06
N THR A 471 41.77 11.77 10.56
CA THR A 471 41.28 10.53 11.14
C THR A 471 42.45 9.79 11.78
N CYS A 472 42.25 9.14 12.92
CA CYS A 472 43.35 8.40 13.56
C CYS A 472 43.45 6.97 13.03
N ASP A 473 44.66 6.39 12.96
CA ASP A 473 44.96 5.04 12.43
C ASP A 473 44.05 3.92 13.01
N SER A 474 43.46 4.13 14.18
CA SER A 474 42.55 3.13 14.78
C SER A 474 41.12 3.15 14.24
N LEU A 475 40.74 4.24 13.56
CA LEU A 475 39.43 4.54 12.99
C LEU A 475 39.51 4.85 11.49
N ASP A 476 40.72 5.03 10.98
CA ASP A 476 40.98 5.21 9.56
C ASP A 476 40.77 3.89 8.81
N GLU A 477 40.19 3.99 7.62
CA GLU A 477 40.02 2.85 6.73
C GLU A 477 41.21 2.73 5.76
N ASP A 478 42.03 3.76 5.58
CA ASP A 478 43.22 3.82 4.72
C ASP A 478 44.35 4.55 5.46
N ASP A 479 45.01 3.85 6.38
CA ASP A 479 46.00 4.39 7.31
C ASP A 479 47.12 5.20 6.62
N ASP A 480 47.48 4.91 5.36
CA ASP A 480 48.58 5.56 4.66
C ASP A 480 48.17 6.46 3.48
N GLY A 481 46.87 6.56 3.22
CA GLY A 481 46.24 7.48 2.27
C GLY A 481 46.62 7.21 0.82
N ASP A 482 46.94 5.97 0.46
CA ASP A 482 47.31 5.59 -0.91
C ASP A 482 46.12 5.28 -1.82
N GLY A 483 44.92 5.20 -1.23
CA GLY A 483 43.64 5.01 -1.89
C GLY A 483 43.10 3.58 -1.79
N TRP A 484 43.74 2.71 -1.02
CA TRP A 484 43.29 1.35 -0.74
C TRP A 484 42.99 1.18 0.74
N SER A 485 41.88 0.52 1.06
CA SER A 485 41.55 0.32 2.47
C SER A 485 42.48 -0.70 3.11
N ASP A 486 42.76 -0.55 4.40
CA ASP A 486 43.47 -1.48 5.26
C ASP A 486 42.96 -2.93 5.14
N ALA A 487 41.64 -3.07 4.97
CA ALA A 487 40.99 -4.36 4.76
C ALA A 487 41.35 -4.95 3.39
N ASP A 488 41.22 -4.15 2.33
CA ASP A 488 41.51 -4.56 0.96
C ASP A 488 43.00 -4.90 0.81
N GLU A 489 43.89 -4.08 1.36
CA GLU A 489 45.31 -4.34 1.37
C GLU A 489 45.69 -5.63 2.11
N SER A 490 45.00 -5.92 3.22
CA SER A 490 45.15 -7.20 3.92
C SER A 490 44.81 -8.39 3.02
N ASP A 491 43.71 -8.28 2.28
CA ASP A 491 43.20 -9.33 1.40
C ASP A 491 44.07 -9.47 0.13
N CYS A 492 44.56 -8.35 -0.41
CA CYS A 492 45.46 -8.27 -1.55
C CYS A 492 46.94 -8.57 -1.19
N GLY A 493 47.26 -8.60 0.10
CA GLY A 493 48.56 -8.98 0.65
C GLY A 493 49.62 -7.89 0.62
N THR A 494 49.19 -6.63 0.67
CA THR A 494 50.03 -5.43 0.77
C THR A 494 50.15 -4.93 2.21
N ASP A 495 50.84 -3.81 2.44
CA ASP A 495 51.22 -3.31 3.77
C ASP A 495 50.53 -1.99 4.00
N SER A 496 49.45 -1.99 4.79
CA SER A 496 48.56 -0.83 5.00
C SER A 496 49.13 0.31 5.82
N ASN A 497 50.44 0.37 5.93
CA ASN A 497 51.16 1.40 6.68
C ASN A 497 52.33 1.95 5.83
N ASP A 498 52.35 1.64 4.54
CA ASP A 498 53.36 2.05 3.56
C ASP A 498 52.68 2.34 2.21
N GLY A 499 52.29 3.60 1.98
CA GLY A 499 51.60 4.06 0.76
C GLY A 499 52.42 3.99 -0.53
N ASN A 500 53.48 3.19 -0.54
CA ASN A 500 54.17 2.70 -1.74
C ASN A 500 53.92 1.21 -1.99
N SER A 501 53.08 0.58 -1.18
CA SER A 501 52.74 -0.83 -1.20
C SER A 501 51.39 -1.11 -1.86
N MET A 502 50.92 -0.31 -2.81
CA MET A 502 49.57 -0.49 -3.38
C MET A 502 49.30 -1.89 -4.00
N PRO A 503 48.08 -2.43 -3.83
CA PRO A 503 47.58 -3.57 -4.59
C PRO A 503 47.75 -3.41 -6.10
N SER A 504 47.87 -4.54 -6.81
CA SER A 504 47.84 -4.53 -8.27
C SER A 504 46.39 -4.57 -8.74
N ASP A 505 46.05 -3.64 -9.62
CA ASP A 505 44.70 -3.39 -10.14
C ASP A 505 44.86 -2.98 -11.61
N SER A 506 44.54 -3.91 -12.50
CA SER A 506 44.85 -3.83 -13.92
C SER A 506 43.88 -2.94 -14.70
N ASP A 507 42.63 -2.88 -14.28
CA ASP A 507 41.55 -2.13 -14.94
C ASP A 507 41.18 -0.81 -14.20
N SER A 508 41.70 -0.63 -12.98
CA SER A 508 41.49 0.53 -12.11
C SER A 508 40.05 0.68 -11.61
N ASP A 509 39.35 -0.43 -11.36
CA ASP A 509 37.98 -0.42 -10.84
C ASP A 509 37.88 -0.38 -9.30
N GLY A 510 39.02 -0.53 -8.61
CA GLY A 510 39.11 -0.52 -7.16
C GLY A 510 39.08 -1.91 -6.51
N VAL A 511 39.15 -2.99 -7.31
CA VAL A 511 39.35 -4.36 -6.87
C VAL A 511 40.73 -4.82 -7.32
N CYS A 512 41.49 -5.49 -6.44
CA CYS A 512 42.81 -5.96 -6.84
C CYS A 512 42.72 -7.24 -7.69
N ASP A 513 43.68 -7.42 -8.61
CA ASP A 513 43.75 -8.51 -9.61
C ASP A 513 43.51 -9.93 -9.05
N ILE A 514 43.75 -10.16 -7.76
CA ILE A 514 43.58 -11.50 -7.14
C ILE A 514 42.17 -11.74 -6.58
N MET A 515 41.43 -10.67 -6.35
CA MET A 515 40.05 -10.65 -5.85
C MET A 515 39.06 -10.29 -6.95
N ASP A 516 39.55 -9.77 -8.07
CA ASP A 516 38.75 -9.41 -9.22
C ASP A 516 38.31 -10.67 -10.00
N ASP A 517 37.02 -10.70 -10.34
CA ASP A 517 36.41 -11.77 -11.13
C ASP A 517 36.48 -11.47 -12.64
N ASP A 518 36.79 -10.23 -13.06
CA ASP A 518 36.97 -9.75 -14.45
C ASP A 518 38.12 -8.72 -14.49
N THR A 519 39.36 -9.21 -14.40
CA THR A 519 40.53 -8.40 -14.07
C THR A 519 40.88 -7.31 -15.11
N ASP A 520 40.33 -7.36 -16.32
CA ASP A 520 40.53 -6.33 -17.34
C ASP A 520 39.24 -5.59 -17.78
N ASN A 521 38.11 -5.91 -17.15
CA ASN A 521 36.79 -5.31 -17.35
C ASN A 521 36.30 -5.35 -18.81
N ASP A 522 36.65 -6.39 -19.55
CA ASP A 522 36.17 -6.58 -20.92
C ASP A 522 34.76 -7.20 -20.97
N GLY A 523 34.22 -7.58 -19.81
CA GLY A 523 32.90 -8.16 -19.62
C GLY A 523 32.90 -9.69 -19.53
N TRP A 524 34.07 -10.34 -19.60
CA TRP A 524 34.22 -11.77 -19.44
C TRP A 524 34.95 -12.10 -18.15
N SER A 525 34.30 -12.85 -17.27
CA SER A 525 34.96 -13.26 -16.03
C SER A 525 36.23 -14.07 -16.31
N ASP A 526 37.26 -13.88 -15.48
CA ASP A 526 38.53 -14.62 -15.44
C ASP A 526 38.34 -16.14 -15.59
N ALA A 527 37.29 -16.69 -14.94
CA ALA A 527 36.98 -18.11 -14.98
C ALA A 527 36.58 -18.57 -16.40
N VAL A 528 35.71 -17.81 -17.06
CA VAL A 528 35.28 -18.07 -18.44
C VAL A 528 36.44 -17.87 -19.39
N GLU A 529 37.21 -16.82 -19.22
CA GLU A 529 38.37 -16.53 -20.05
C GLU A 529 39.44 -17.62 -20.00
N SER A 530 39.74 -18.13 -18.81
CA SER A 530 40.63 -19.28 -18.62
C SER A 530 40.11 -20.53 -19.36
N ASP A 531 38.80 -20.76 -19.32
CA ASP A 531 38.17 -21.93 -19.94
C ASP A 531 38.10 -21.79 -21.47
N CYS A 532 37.89 -20.57 -21.98
CA CYS A 532 37.76 -20.24 -23.40
C CYS A 532 39.11 -19.87 -24.06
N GLY A 533 40.16 -19.67 -23.26
CA GLY A 533 41.54 -19.46 -23.68
C GLY A 533 41.90 -18.02 -24.07
N SER A 534 41.18 -17.02 -23.55
CA SER A 534 41.57 -15.61 -23.59
C SER A 534 42.59 -15.26 -22.49
N ASP A 535 43.11 -14.03 -22.51
CA ASP A 535 44.11 -13.53 -21.57
C ASP A 535 43.43 -12.57 -20.59
N GLN A 536 43.38 -12.96 -19.32
CA GLN A 536 42.62 -12.31 -18.24
C GLN A 536 43.07 -10.90 -17.86
N MET A 537 44.00 -10.32 -18.62
CA MET A 537 44.71 -9.08 -18.28
C MET A 537 44.86 -8.20 -19.52
N ASP A 538 44.22 -8.56 -20.63
CA ASP A 538 44.28 -7.87 -21.92
C ASP A 538 42.86 -7.71 -22.45
N PRO A 539 42.23 -6.55 -22.28
CA PRO A 539 40.80 -6.36 -22.60
C PRO A 539 40.50 -6.38 -24.10
N ASP A 540 41.53 -6.47 -24.95
CA ASP A 540 41.39 -6.73 -26.38
C ASP A 540 41.33 -8.24 -26.69
N SER A 541 41.45 -9.11 -25.68
CA SER A 541 41.60 -10.56 -25.79
C SER A 541 40.31 -11.35 -25.51
N VAL A 542 39.11 -10.80 -25.72
CA VAL A 542 37.83 -11.50 -25.47
C VAL A 542 37.69 -12.92 -26.07
N PRO A 543 36.95 -13.83 -25.38
CA PRO A 543 36.43 -15.06 -25.96
C PRO A 543 35.63 -14.86 -27.26
N ALA A 544 35.61 -15.86 -28.13
CA ALA A 544 34.71 -15.87 -29.28
C ALA A 544 33.28 -16.17 -28.82
N ASP A 545 32.32 -15.37 -29.26
CA ASP A 545 30.90 -15.43 -28.93
C ASP A 545 30.11 -15.00 -30.18
N LEU A 546 29.48 -15.96 -30.84
CA LEU A 546 28.89 -15.76 -32.16
C LEU A 546 27.45 -15.20 -32.08
N ASP A 547 26.67 -15.57 -31.07
CA ASP A 547 25.28 -15.10 -30.88
C ASP A 547 25.17 -13.90 -29.92
N GLY A 548 26.21 -13.64 -29.11
CA GLY A 548 26.31 -12.52 -28.19
C GLY A 548 25.64 -12.75 -26.85
N ASP A 549 25.47 -14.01 -26.41
CA ASP A 549 24.79 -14.37 -25.17
C ASP A 549 25.71 -14.41 -23.92
N LEU A 550 27.01 -14.10 -24.09
CA LEU A 550 28.07 -14.18 -23.07
C LEU A 550 28.45 -15.60 -22.64
N GLN A 551 28.16 -16.59 -23.49
CA GLN A 551 28.81 -17.89 -23.48
C GLN A 551 29.77 -17.98 -24.67
N CYS A 552 30.97 -18.50 -24.44
CA CYS A 552 31.93 -18.58 -25.53
C CYS A 552 31.60 -19.76 -26.46
N ASP A 553 31.88 -19.61 -27.76
CA ASP A 553 31.70 -20.63 -28.81
C ASP A 553 32.23 -22.02 -28.41
N ALA A 554 33.25 -22.06 -27.54
CA ALA A 554 33.88 -23.31 -27.10
C ALA A 554 33.10 -24.06 -26.00
N ALA A 555 32.24 -23.36 -25.27
CA ALA A 555 31.45 -23.86 -24.15
C ALA A 555 29.93 -23.86 -24.44
N ASP A 556 29.50 -23.20 -25.51
CA ASP A 556 28.11 -23.04 -25.89
C ASP A 556 27.55 -24.26 -26.66
N GLU A 557 26.33 -24.66 -26.32
CA GLU A 557 25.59 -25.78 -26.94
C GLU A 557 24.79 -25.35 -28.17
N ASP A 558 24.53 -24.06 -28.38
CA ASP A 558 23.79 -23.45 -29.51
C ASP A 558 24.51 -22.14 -29.92
N ILE A 559 25.60 -22.25 -30.69
CA ILE A 559 26.56 -21.14 -30.81
C ILE A 559 26.08 -19.99 -31.71
N ASP A 560 24.97 -20.13 -32.43
CA ASP A 560 24.41 -19.04 -33.21
C ASP A 560 23.02 -18.59 -32.74
N GLY A 561 22.47 -19.25 -31.72
CA GLY A 561 21.32 -18.81 -30.93
C GLY A 561 20.00 -18.94 -31.66
N ASP A 562 19.87 -19.89 -32.60
CA ASP A 562 18.64 -20.11 -33.37
C ASP A 562 17.65 -21.07 -32.70
N GLY A 563 18.07 -21.72 -31.60
CA GLY A 563 17.29 -22.65 -30.80
C GLY A 563 17.52 -24.13 -31.13
N TYR A 564 18.48 -24.45 -32.00
CA TYR A 564 18.92 -25.80 -32.31
C TYR A 564 20.33 -26.05 -31.78
N ASP A 565 20.48 -27.05 -30.91
CA ASP A 565 21.81 -27.41 -30.39
C ASP A 565 22.77 -27.74 -31.55
N ASN A 566 24.02 -27.29 -31.45
CA ASN A 566 25.13 -27.52 -32.39
C ASN A 566 25.31 -28.97 -32.87
N ALA A 567 24.84 -29.93 -32.07
CA ALA A 567 24.94 -31.35 -32.35
C ALA A 567 23.81 -31.88 -33.26
N ASP A 568 22.67 -31.20 -33.26
CA ASP A 568 21.46 -31.52 -34.01
C ASP A 568 21.18 -30.51 -35.14
N ASP A 569 21.94 -29.42 -35.18
CA ASP A 569 21.95 -28.41 -36.24
C ASP A 569 22.96 -28.77 -37.37
N GLU A 570 22.51 -28.77 -38.62
CA GLU A 570 23.37 -29.01 -39.79
C GLU A 570 24.17 -27.75 -40.20
N PHE A 571 23.74 -26.56 -39.75
CA PHE A 571 24.43 -25.28 -39.91
C PHE A 571 24.69 -24.52 -38.58
N PRO A 572 25.49 -25.08 -37.64
CA PRO A 572 25.75 -24.50 -36.30
C PRO A 572 26.42 -23.12 -36.23
N ARG A 573 26.56 -22.38 -37.33
CA ARG A 573 27.14 -21.03 -37.34
C ARG A 573 26.34 -20.07 -38.20
N ASP A 574 25.16 -20.47 -38.64
CA ASP A 574 24.24 -19.69 -39.44
C ASP A 574 22.85 -19.77 -38.82
N ALA A 575 22.56 -18.83 -37.92
CA ALA A 575 21.30 -18.74 -37.18
C ALA A 575 20.01 -18.61 -38.02
N THR A 576 20.12 -18.69 -39.35
CA THR A 576 18.99 -18.66 -40.28
C THR A 576 18.70 -20.01 -40.91
N GLU A 577 19.49 -21.05 -40.67
CA GLU A 577 19.38 -22.38 -41.27
C GLU A 577 19.67 -23.45 -40.22
N TRP A 578 18.88 -24.53 -40.16
CA TRP A 578 19.08 -25.61 -39.17
C TRP A 578 18.84 -27.03 -39.69
N ILE A 579 17.98 -27.18 -40.71
CA ILE A 579 17.70 -28.45 -41.40
C ILE A 579 18.11 -28.31 -42.87
N ASP A 580 18.65 -29.40 -43.42
CA ASP A 580 18.96 -29.61 -44.85
C ASP A 580 18.31 -30.94 -45.25
N SER A 581 17.05 -30.88 -45.70
CA SER A 581 16.18 -32.05 -45.90
C SER A 581 16.66 -32.96 -47.04
N ASP A 582 17.26 -32.41 -48.10
CA ASP A 582 17.82 -33.16 -49.24
C ASP A 582 19.34 -33.39 -49.18
N GLY A 583 20.04 -32.67 -48.29
CA GLY A 583 21.48 -32.79 -48.06
C GLY A 583 22.34 -32.11 -49.13
N ASP A 584 21.81 -31.09 -49.83
CA ASP A 584 22.55 -30.37 -50.89
C ASP A 584 23.50 -29.28 -50.37
N GLY A 585 23.37 -28.91 -49.10
CA GLY A 585 24.15 -27.89 -48.40
C GLY A 585 23.53 -26.49 -48.40
N THR A 586 22.28 -26.37 -48.83
CA THR A 586 21.39 -25.22 -48.62
C THR A 586 20.39 -25.63 -47.53
N GLY A 587 20.15 -24.79 -46.53
CA GLY A 587 19.14 -25.11 -45.52
C GLY A 587 17.73 -24.83 -46.04
N ASP A 588 16.75 -25.54 -45.49
CA ASP A 588 15.34 -25.49 -45.90
C ASP A 588 14.74 -24.06 -45.85
N ASN A 589 15.25 -23.15 -45.01
CA ASN A 589 14.70 -21.78 -44.99
C ASN A 589 15.11 -20.94 -46.22
N ALA A 590 16.22 -21.31 -46.86
CA ALA A 590 16.72 -20.68 -48.08
C ALA A 590 16.51 -21.54 -49.34
N ASP A 591 16.26 -22.83 -49.20
CA ASP A 591 15.89 -23.69 -50.30
C ASP A 591 14.47 -23.39 -50.80
N THR A 592 14.15 -23.88 -51.98
CA THR A 592 12.87 -23.71 -52.66
C THR A 592 12.26 -25.04 -53.10
N ASP A 593 12.93 -26.14 -52.76
CA ASP A 593 12.65 -27.54 -53.11
C ASP A 593 13.33 -28.39 -52.01
N ASP A 594 12.82 -28.29 -50.78
CA ASP A 594 13.45 -28.73 -49.53
C ASP A 594 13.84 -30.22 -49.56
N ASP A 595 13.07 -31.07 -50.25
CA ASP A 595 13.34 -32.52 -50.36
C ASP A 595 13.99 -32.95 -51.69
N GLY A 596 14.17 -32.01 -52.63
CA GLY A 596 14.88 -32.20 -53.88
C GLY A 596 14.20 -33.16 -54.87
N ASP A 597 12.88 -33.35 -54.79
CA ASP A 597 12.13 -34.24 -55.68
C ASP A 597 11.83 -33.61 -57.07
N GLY A 598 11.97 -32.28 -57.15
CA GLY A 598 11.79 -31.47 -58.34
C GLY A 598 10.47 -30.70 -58.43
N TRP A 599 9.66 -30.70 -57.38
CA TRP A 599 8.55 -29.77 -57.17
C TRP A 599 8.98 -28.68 -56.18
N GLU A 600 8.71 -27.41 -56.50
CA GLU A 600 9.07 -26.32 -55.58
C GLU A 600 8.12 -26.34 -54.37
N ASP A 601 8.57 -26.04 -53.14
CA ASP A 601 7.75 -26.14 -51.90
C ASP A 601 6.41 -25.39 -51.98
N SER A 602 6.35 -24.36 -52.83
CA SER A 602 5.12 -23.57 -53.04
C SER A 602 4.05 -24.27 -53.87
N ASP A 603 4.43 -25.32 -54.60
CA ASP A 603 3.61 -26.16 -55.46
C ASP A 603 3.62 -27.64 -54.98
N ASP A 604 4.25 -27.93 -53.85
CA ASP A 604 4.35 -29.25 -53.22
C ASP A 604 3.56 -29.30 -51.90
N GLU A 605 2.63 -30.25 -51.77
CA GLU A 605 1.84 -30.39 -50.53
C GLU A 605 2.60 -31.12 -49.40
N PHE A 606 3.72 -31.78 -49.71
CA PHE A 606 4.63 -32.45 -48.79
C PHE A 606 6.10 -32.03 -48.99
N PRO A 607 6.48 -30.74 -48.79
CA PRO A 607 7.82 -30.22 -49.13
C PRO A 607 9.03 -30.92 -48.51
N SER A 608 8.83 -31.78 -47.51
CA SER A 608 9.91 -32.48 -46.79
C SER A 608 9.96 -33.99 -47.07
N ASP A 609 9.08 -34.51 -47.95
CA ASP A 609 9.01 -35.92 -48.29
C ASP A 609 9.06 -36.12 -49.80
N SER A 610 10.29 -36.35 -50.29
CA SER A 610 10.60 -36.53 -51.72
C SER A 610 9.87 -37.67 -52.45
N SER A 611 8.97 -38.39 -51.76
CA SER A 611 8.11 -39.40 -52.34
C SER A 611 6.66 -38.97 -52.57
N GLU A 612 6.24 -37.80 -52.10
CA GLU A 612 4.87 -37.28 -52.20
C GLU A 612 4.88 -35.80 -52.60
N TRP A 613 3.93 -35.37 -53.43
CA TRP A 613 3.85 -33.95 -53.88
C TRP A 613 2.42 -33.46 -54.17
N VAL A 614 1.44 -34.37 -54.26
CA VAL A 614 0.01 -34.05 -54.42
C VAL A 614 -0.78 -34.79 -53.36
N ASP A 615 -1.75 -34.10 -52.77
CA ASP A 615 -2.81 -34.63 -51.90
C ASP A 615 -4.16 -34.25 -52.52
N SER A 616 -4.77 -35.17 -53.26
CA SER A 616 -5.94 -34.88 -54.10
C SER A 616 -7.23 -34.68 -53.28
N ASP A 617 -7.35 -35.31 -52.11
CA ASP A 617 -8.52 -35.22 -51.21
C ASP A 617 -8.27 -34.33 -49.96
N GLY A 618 -7.00 -34.06 -49.64
CA GLY A 618 -6.58 -33.24 -48.51
C GLY A 618 -6.60 -33.99 -47.17
N ASP A 619 -6.46 -35.32 -47.15
CA ASP A 619 -6.47 -36.12 -45.92
C ASP A 619 -5.11 -36.15 -45.19
N GLY A 620 -4.05 -35.68 -45.85
CA GLY A 620 -2.67 -35.62 -45.37
C GLY A 620 -1.81 -36.85 -45.72
N ILE A 621 -2.26 -37.72 -46.62
CA ILE A 621 -1.51 -38.80 -47.25
C ILE A 621 -1.37 -38.48 -48.73
N GLY A 622 -0.15 -38.40 -49.25
CA GLY A 622 0.03 -38.08 -50.67
C GLY A 622 -0.45 -39.18 -51.60
N ASP A 623 -0.88 -38.79 -52.80
CA ASP A 623 -1.44 -39.66 -53.85
C ASP A 623 -0.55 -40.89 -54.19
N ASN A 624 0.77 -40.87 -53.94
CA ASN A 624 1.61 -42.04 -54.23
C ASN A 624 1.53 -43.11 -53.13
N ALA A 625 1.14 -42.72 -51.91
CA ALA A 625 0.95 -43.58 -50.76
C ALA A 625 -0.53 -43.85 -50.43
N ASP A 626 -1.42 -42.94 -50.82
CA ASP A 626 -2.86 -43.10 -50.68
C ASP A 626 -3.39 -44.18 -51.63
N SER A 627 -4.55 -44.74 -51.28
CA SER A 627 -5.22 -45.80 -52.00
C SER A 627 -6.63 -45.45 -52.45
N ASP A 628 -7.08 -44.23 -52.14
CA ASP A 628 -8.40 -43.66 -52.45
C ASP A 628 -8.23 -42.13 -52.61
N ASP A 629 -7.49 -41.70 -53.65
CA ASP A 629 -6.99 -40.31 -53.80
C ASP A 629 -8.10 -39.23 -53.85
N ASP A 630 -9.38 -39.58 -53.91
CA ASP A 630 -10.50 -38.62 -53.86
C ASP A 630 -11.52 -38.88 -52.74
N ASP A 631 -11.23 -39.85 -51.87
CA ASP A 631 -12.00 -40.24 -50.68
C ASP A 631 -13.50 -40.49 -50.97
N ASP A 632 -13.86 -40.91 -52.19
CA ASP A 632 -15.24 -41.16 -52.61
C ASP A 632 -15.79 -42.52 -52.11
N GLY A 633 -14.88 -43.33 -51.54
CA GLY A 633 -15.14 -44.65 -50.98
C GLY A 633 -14.80 -45.80 -51.91
N TRP A 634 -14.29 -45.51 -53.12
CA TRP A 634 -13.75 -46.49 -54.06
C TRP A 634 -12.24 -46.31 -54.22
N SER A 635 -11.47 -47.28 -53.73
CA SER A 635 -10.01 -47.27 -53.93
C SER A 635 -9.62 -47.10 -55.41
N ASP A 636 -8.52 -46.40 -55.72
CA ASP A 636 -8.09 -46.19 -57.13
C ASP A 636 -7.82 -47.51 -57.87
N ALA A 637 -7.48 -48.58 -57.15
CA ALA A 637 -7.37 -49.92 -57.73
C ALA A 637 -8.72 -50.44 -58.28
N SER A 638 -9.80 -50.23 -57.53
CA SER A 638 -11.15 -50.65 -57.92
C SER A 638 -11.69 -49.77 -59.03
N GLU A 639 -11.47 -48.47 -58.93
CA GLU A 639 -11.85 -47.50 -59.94
C GLU A 639 -11.11 -47.66 -61.27
N SER A 640 -9.81 -47.94 -61.23
CA SER A 640 -9.05 -48.28 -62.43
C SER A 640 -9.58 -49.53 -63.12
N ASP A 641 -10.10 -50.50 -62.35
CA ASP A 641 -10.68 -51.72 -62.89
C ASP A 641 -12.10 -51.48 -63.46
N CYS A 642 -12.87 -50.56 -62.87
CA CYS A 642 -14.23 -50.16 -63.27
C CYS A 642 -14.28 -48.99 -64.29
N GLY A 643 -13.13 -48.37 -64.57
CA GLY A 643 -13.00 -47.30 -65.57
C GLY A 643 -13.43 -45.91 -65.10
N SER A 644 -13.50 -45.67 -63.79
CA SER A 644 -13.63 -44.34 -63.18
C SER A 644 -12.27 -43.65 -62.97
N ASN A 645 -12.27 -42.44 -62.41
CA ASN A 645 -11.09 -41.62 -62.18
C ASN A 645 -10.92 -41.35 -60.68
N GLY A 646 -10.04 -42.11 -60.02
CA GLY A 646 -9.70 -41.95 -58.61
C GLY A 646 -8.80 -40.77 -58.32
N LYS A 647 -9.28 -39.58 -58.64
CA LYS A 647 -8.78 -38.24 -58.29
C LYS A 647 -9.92 -37.21 -58.42
N ASP A 648 -11.15 -37.66 -58.62
CA ASP A 648 -12.34 -36.87 -58.91
C ASP A 648 -13.54 -37.52 -58.23
N GLU A 649 -13.87 -37.01 -57.04
CA GLU A 649 -14.96 -37.48 -56.16
C GLU A 649 -16.34 -37.66 -56.85
N ASP A 650 -16.55 -36.98 -57.99
CA ASP A 650 -17.78 -37.07 -58.77
C ASP A 650 -17.78 -38.28 -59.74
N SER A 651 -16.68 -39.04 -59.82
CA SER A 651 -16.42 -40.07 -60.81
C SER A 651 -16.69 -41.51 -60.37
N VAL A 652 -17.55 -41.79 -59.39
CA VAL A 652 -17.81 -43.17 -58.91
C VAL A 652 -18.18 -44.24 -60.00
N PRO A 653 -17.74 -45.50 -59.83
CA PRO A 653 -18.27 -46.66 -60.56
C PRO A 653 -19.80 -46.84 -60.43
N ALA A 654 -20.43 -47.48 -61.42
CA ALA A 654 -21.83 -47.91 -61.30
C ALA A 654 -21.91 -49.19 -60.44
N ASP A 655 -22.85 -49.21 -59.49
CA ASP A 655 -23.08 -50.29 -58.51
C ASP A 655 -24.60 -50.33 -58.22
N PHE A 656 -25.32 -51.18 -58.96
CA PHE A 656 -26.78 -51.13 -59.04
C PHE A 656 -27.47 -51.71 -57.80
N ASP A 657 -26.93 -52.77 -57.19
CA ASP A 657 -27.45 -53.36 -55.95
C ASP A 657 -26.83 -52.75 -54.67
N GLY A 658 -25.73 -52.01 -54.80
CA GLY A 658 -25.05 -51.29 -53.71
C GLY A 658 -24.21 -52.20 -52.82
N ASP A 659 -23.71 -53.33 -53.34
CA ASP A 659 -22.91 -54.30 -52.57
C ASP A 659 -21.42 -53.95 -52.46
N GLY A 660 -20.96 -52.93 -53.20
CA GLY A 660 -19.57 -52.48 -53.24
C GLY A 660 -18.71 -53.15 -54.32
N GLN A 661 -19.33 -53.82 -55.29
CA GLN A 661 -18.72 -54.21 -56.55
C GLN A 661 -19.37 -53.42 -57.68
N CYS A 662 -18.58 -53.00 -58.65
CA CYS A 662 -19.16 -52.28 -59.79
C CYS A 662 -19.82 -53.25 -60.76
N ASP A 663 -20.89 -52.82 -61.44
CA ASP A 663 -21.68 -53.62 -62.40
C ASP A 663 -20.78 -54.32 -63.46
N ASP A 664 -19.68 -53.69 -63.88
CA ASP A 664 -18.75 -54.28 -64.86
C ASP A 664 -17.99 -55.52 -64.35
N LEU A 665 -17.95 -55.71 -63.02
CA LEU A 665 -17.27 -56.81 -62.32
C LEU A 665 -18.21 -57.64 -61.43
N ASP A 666 -19.44 -57.19 -61.21
CA ASP A 666 -20.48 -57.93 -60.51
C ASP A 666 -21.03 -59.06 -61.40
N PRO A 667 -21.20 -60.29 -60.89
CA PRO A 667 -21.93 -61.34 -61.58
C PRO A 667 -23.47 -61.29 -61.46
N ASP A 668 -24.04 -60.44 -60.61
CA ASP A 668 -25.46 -60.34 -60.24
C ASP A 668 -25.81 -58.88 -59.89
N ASP A 669 -25.86 -58.03 -60.92
CA ASP A 669 -25.93 -56.56 -60.85
C ASP A 669 -27.11 -56.03 -60.00
N ASP A 670 -28.23 -56.75 -59.89
CA ASP A 670 -29.39 -56.35 -59.10
C ASP A 670 -29.63 -57.15 -57.80
N GLY A 671 -28.78 -58.14 -57.55
CA GLY A 671 -28.73 -58.89 -56.31
C GLY A 671 -29.97 -59.75 -56.02
N ASP A 672 -30.75 -60.11 -57.05
CA ASP A 672 -31.94 -60.95 -56.90
C ASP A 672 -31.60 -62.45 -56.72
N GLY A 673 -30.36 -62.82 -57.02
CA GLY A 673 -29.80 -64.16 -56.92
C GLY A 673 -29.71 -64.91 -58.25
N VAL A 674 -30.03 -64.27 -59.37
CA VAL A 674 -29.88 -64.77 -60.74
C VAL A 674 -28.78 -63.97 -61.45
N ALA A 675 -27.72 -64.66 -61.87
CA ALA A 675 -26.59 -63.99 -62.49
C ALA A 675 -26.97 -63.32 -63.82
N ASP A 676 -26.39 -62.16 -64.15
CA ASP A 676 -26.77 -61.32 -65.30
C ASP A 676 -26.81 -62.07 -66.64
N GLY A 677 -25.94 -63.06 -66.80
CA GLY A 677 -25.87 -63.87 -68.01
C GLY A 677 -27.03 -64.84 -68.20
N ASP A 678 -27.73 -65.17 -67.11
CA ASP A 678 -28.91 -66.03 -67.04
C ASP A 678 -30.19 -65.23 -66.69
N ASP A 679 -30.08 -63.93 -66.41
CA ASP A 679 -31.18 -63.03 -66.06
C ASP A 679 -31.74 -62.30 -67.31
N ALA A 680 -33.07 -62.28 -67.44
CA ALA A 680 -33.75 -61.57 -68.53
C ALA A 680 -33.68 -60.03 -68.38
N SER A 681 -33.67 -59.52 -67.14
CA SER A 681 -33.54 -58.12 -66.77
C SER A 681 -32.46 -57.91 -65.69
N PRO A 682 -31.15 -57.96 -66.04
CA PRO A 682 -30.05 -57.89 -65.07
C PRO A 682 -29.96 -56.62 -64.20
N ASN A 683 -30.86 -55.65 -64.37
CA ASN A 683 -30.86 -54.40 -63.61
C ASN A 683 -32.29 -54.16 -63.06
N ASP A 684 -33.07 -55.22 -62.86
CA ASP A 684 -34.40 -55.16 -62.25
C ASP A 684 -34.65 -56.43 -61.43
N PRO A 685 -34.47 -56.36 -60.10
CA PRO A 685 -34.46 -57.54 -59.22
C PRO A 685 -35.86 -58.16 -59.02
N SER A 686 -36.82 -57.75 -59.85
CA SER A 686 -38.17 -58.28 -59.89
C SER A 686 -38.50 -59.08 -61.14
N GLU A 687 -37.59 -59.20 -62.12
CA GLU A 687 -37.88 -59.77 -63.45
C GLU A 687 -36.76 -60.66 -64.02
N TRP A 688 -36.67 -61.92 -63.56
CA TRP A 688 -35.58 -62.85 -63.94
C TRP A 688 -35.88 -63.78 -65.13
N ASP A 689 -37.15 -64.02 -65.47
CA ASP A 689 -37.59 -64.88 -66.58
C ASP A 689 -38.39 -64.04 -67.62
N ASP A 690 -38.22 -64.33 -68.92
CA ASP A 690 -38.97 -63.77 -70.06
C ASP A 690 -39.26 -64.92 -71.05
N THR A 691 -40.39 -65.59 -70.84
CA THR A 691 -40.70 -66.89 -71.42
C THR A 691 -40.95 -66.81 -72.94
N ASP A 692 -41.60 -65.75 -73.43
CA ASP A 692 -41.87 -65.55 -74.85
C ASP A 692 -40.79 -64.72 -75.58
N GLY A 693 -39.95 -64.01 -74.81
CA GLY A 693 -38.86 -63.19 -75.30
C GLY A 693 -39.29 -61.84 -75.86
N ASP A 694 -40.41 -61.27 -75.42
CA ASP A 694 -40.92 -59.99 -75.90
C ASP A 694 -40.24 -58.77 -75.24
N GLY A 695 -39.49 -59.00 -74.17
CA GLY A 695 -38.74 -58.00 -73.40
C GLY A 695 -39.50 -57.40 -72.22
N ILE A 696 -40.61 -58.01 -71.80
CA ILE A 696 -41.29 -57.80 -70.52
C ILE A 696 -41.11 -59.10 -69.71
N GLY A 697 -40.59 -59.02 -68.49
CA GLY A 697 -40.42 -60.22 -67.67
C GLY A 697 -41.76 -60.83 -67.24
N ASP A 698 -41.76 -62.15 -67.01
CA ASP A 698 -42.94 -62.97 -66.67
C ASP A 698 -43.71 -62.45 -65.44
N ASN A 699 -43.08 -61.70 -64.51
CA ASN A 699 -43.81 -61.16 -63.35
C ASN A 699 -44.65 -59.93 -63.71
N ALA A 700 -44.29 -59.22 -64.79
CA ALA A 700 -45.00 -58.06 -65.31
C ALA A 700 -45.85 -58.36 -66.56
N ASP A 701 -45.52 -59.42 -67.32
CA ASP A 701 -46.27 -59.84 -68.48
C ASP A 701 -47.66 -60.41 -68.08
N LEU A 702 -48.60 -60.40 -69.02
CA LEU A 702 -49.98 -60.84 -68.85
C LEU A 702 -50.34 -62.01 -69.77
N ASP A 703 -49.42 -62.45 -70.63
CA ASP A 703 -49.55 -63.51 -71.64
C ASP A 703 -48.15 -64.13 -71.85
N ASP A 704 -47.62 -64.80 -70.81
CA ASP A 704 -46.19 -65.18 -70.68
C ASP A 704 -45.68 -66.10 -71.83
N ASP A 705 -46.56 -66.68 -72.66
CA ASP A 705 -46.19 -67.52 -73.80
C ASP A 705 -46.66 -67.02 -75.18
N ASP A 706 -47.30 -65.84 -75.24
CA ASP A 706 -47.88 -65.15 -76.41
C ASP A 706 -48.69 -66.09 -77.32
N ASP A 707 -49.44 -67.03 -76.72
CA ASP A 707 -50.39 -67.89 -77.45
C ASP A 707 -51.73 -67.18 -77.74
N GLY A 708 -51.91 -66.01 -77.14
CA GLY A 708 -53.04 -65.11 -77.29
C GLY A 708 -54.14 -65.30 -76.24
N TRP A 709 -53.86 -66.03 -75.16
CA TRP A 709 -54.68 -66.14 -73.97
C TRP A 709 -53.92 -65.60 -72.76
N SER A 710 -54.50 -64.65 -72.04
CA SER A 710 -53.81 -64.11 -70.84
C SER A 710 -53.63 -65.16 -69.75
N ASP A 711 -52.58 -65.06 -68.92
CA ASP A 711 -52.30 -66.03 -67.84
C ASP A 711 -53.49 -66.19 -66.88
N THR A 712 -54.27 -65.12 -66.72
CA THR A 712 -55.51 -65.16 -65.94
C THR A 712 -56.55 -66.07 -66.58
N GLU A 713 -56.75 -66.00 -67.89
CA GLU A 713 -57.70 -66.85 -68.62
C GLU A 713 -57.24 -68.31 -68.65
N GLU A 714 -55.95 -68.54 -68.82
CA GLU A 714 -55.35 -69.88 -68.79
C GLU A 714 -55.42 -70.53 -67.42
N GLY A 715 -55.09 -69.78 -66.36
CA GLY A 715 -55.26 -70.23 -64.99
C GLY A 715 -56.71 -70.59 -64.64
N GLU A 716 -57.69 -69.88 -65.22
CA GLU A 716 -59.13 -70.19 -65.07
C GLU A 716 -59.57 -71.42 -65.87
N CYS A 717 -58.92 -71.69 -67.01
CA CYS A 717 -59.22 -72.81 -67.90
C CYS A 717 -58.36 -74.07 -67.62
N GLY A 718 -57.34 -73.93 -66.77
CA GLY A 718 -56.46 -75.00 -66.31
C GLY A 718 -55.41 -75.41 -67.35
N THR A 719 -55.00 -74.48 -68.20
CA THR A 719 -53.86 -74.60 -69.14
C THR A 719 -52.60 -74.02 -68.50
N ASP A 720 -51.46 -74.13 -69.18
CA ASP A 720 -50.14 -73.83 -68.62
C ASP A 720 -49.65 -72.54 -69.25
N GLN A 721 -49.50 -71.49 -68.44
CA GLN A 721 -49.24 -70.11 -68.91
C GLN A 721 -47.86 -69.89 -69.53
N TYR A 722 -46.98 -70.88 -69.45
CA TYR A 722 -45.61 -70.81 -69.97
C TYR A 722 -45.38 -71.75 -71.18
N ASP A 723 -46.43 -72.30 -71.77
CA ASP A 723 -46.33 -73.29 -72.86
C ASP A 723 -47.38 -73.03 -73.94
N SER A 724 -46.98 -72.28 -74.97
CA SER A 724 -47.88 -71.88 -76.08
C SER A 724 -48.59 -73.00 -76.85
N ASP A 725 -48.21 -74.27 -76.65
CA ASP A 725 -48.94 -75.43 -77.18
C ASP A 725 -50.13 -75.85 -76.27
N SER A 726 -50.28 -75.22 -75.10
CA SER A 726 -51.21 -75.54 -74.01
C SER A 726 -52.55 -74.82 -74.09
N THR A 727 -52.89 -74.12 -75.17
CA THR A 727 -54.15 -73.36 -75.33
C THR A 727 -55.47 -73.98 -74.76
N PRO A 728 -56.35 -73.15 -74.15
CA PRO A 728 -57.69 -73.56 -73.75
C PRO A 728 -58.55 -74.12 -74.89
N VAL A 729 -59.29 -75.21 -74.63
CA VAL A 729 -60.22 -75.78 -75.62
C VAL A 729 -61.47 -74.89 -75.73
N ASP A 730 -61.67 -74.31 -76.92
CA ASP A 730 -62.83 -73.49 -77.31
C ASP A 730 -63.46 -74.04 -78.61
N TYR A 731 -64.42 -74.96 -78.48
CA TYR A 731 -65.05 -75.63 -79.62
C TYR A 731 -65.85 -74.69 -80.54
N ASP A 732 -66.38 -73.57 -80.04
CA ASP A 732 -67.19 -72.64 -80.83
C ASP A 732 -66.46 -71.34 -81.21
N SER A 733 -65.24 -71.17 -80.70
CA SER A 733 -64.31 -70.09 -80.99
C SER A 733 -64.86 -68.71 -80.60
N ASN A 734 -65.54 -68.63 -79.46
CA ASN A 734 -66.13 -67.39 -78.95
C ASN A 734 -65.21 -66.61 -77.97
N GLY A 735 -64.04 -67.15 -77.64
CA GLY A 735 -63.06 -66.53 -76.74
C GLY A 735 -63.32 -66.84 -75.26
N VAL A 736 -64.07 -67.89 -74.95
CA VAL A 736 -64.27 -68.41 -73.60
C VAL A 736 -64.12 -69.92 -73.65
N CYS A 737 -63.25 -70.49 -72.80
CA CYS A 737 -63.04 -71.93 -72.82
C CYS A 737 -64.31 -72.71 -72.45
N ASP A 738 -64.48 -73.89 -73.04
CA ASP A 738 -65.69 -74.71 -72.89
C ASP A 738 -65.98 -75.10 -71.43
N ALA A 739 -64.96 -75.15 -70.57
CA ALA A 739 -65.12 -75.41 -69.14
C ALA A 739 -65.97 -74.32 -68.44
N ASN A 740 -65.95 -73.11 -68.98
CA ASN A 740 -66.62 -71.92 -68.47
C ASN A 740 -67.75 -71.44 -69.41
N ASP A 741 -68.01 -72.11 -70.55
CA ASP A 741 -69.13 -71.81 -71.45
C ASP A 741 -70.47 -72.48 -70.98
N PRO A 742 -71.53 -71.70 -70.72
CA PRO A 742 -72.82 -72.21 -70.27
C PRO A 742 -73.68 -72.91 -71.34
N ILE A 743 -73.29 -72.99 -72.62
CA ILE A 743 -74.10 -73.58 -73.70
C ILE A 743 -73.45 -74.86 -74.28
N VAL A 744 -73.76 -76.03 -73.70
CA VAL A 744 -73.21 -77.34 -74.15
C VAL A 744 -74.26 -78.20 -74.89
N GLU A 745 -74.00 -78.61 -76.15
CA GLU A 745 -74.73 -79.71 -76.84
C GLU A 745 -73.76 -80.77 -77.43
N SER A 746 -74.09 -82.07 -77.32
CA SER A 746 -73.17 -83.19 -77.55
C SER A 746 -73.31 -83.96 -78.88
N GLU A 747 -72.15 -84.13 -79.54
CA GLU A 747 -71.59 -85.22 -80.40
C GLU A 747 -72.36 -85.81 -81.62
N PRO A 748 -71.66 -85.98 -82.77
CA PRO A 748 -71.96 -87.03 -83.75
C PRO A 748 -70.86 -88.10 -83.88
N GLU A 749 -71.26 -89.37 -83.84
CA GLU A 749 -70.41 -90.55 -84.07
C GLU A 749 -69.82 -90.67 -85.49
N GLY A 750 -68.60 -91.25 -85.59
CA GLY A 750 -68.28 -92.11 -86.73
C GLY A 750 -66.81 -92.31 -87.14
N GLY A 751 -66.15 -93.32 -86.57
CA GLY A 751 -65.51 -94.41 -87.35
C GLY A 751 -64.15 -94.21 -88.05
N GLY A 752 -63.06 -94.62 -87.36
CA GLY A 752 -62.18 -95.74 -87.75
C GLY A 752 -61.13 -95.58 -88.87
N GLY A 753 -59.85 -95.78 -88.52
CA GLY A 753 -58.82 -96.23 -89.47
C GLY A 753 -57.33 -96.21 -89.02
N VAL A 754 -56.83 -97.36 -88.54
CA VAL A 754 -55.48 -98.00 -88.76
C VAL A 754 -54.14 -97.31 -88.33
N PRO A 755 -53.04 -98.09 -88.05
CA PRO A 755 -52.01 -97.81 -87.02
C PRO A 755 -50.52 -97.77 -87.47
N GLY A 756 -49.57 -97.44 -86.57
CA GLY A 756 -48.11 -97.71 -86.72
C GLY A 756 -47.28 -97.45 -85.43
N PHE A 757 -46.78 -98.48 -84.72
CA PHE A 757 -45.38 -99.04 -84.67
C PHE A 757 -44.33 -98.17 -83.91
N THR A 758 -43.99 -98.40 -82.62
CA THR A 758 -43.03 -99.34 -81.93
C THR A 758 -41.52 -99.02 -81.97
N GLY A 759 -40.82 -99.14 -80.81
CA GLY A 759 -39.40 -99.58 -80.69
C GLY A 759 -38.46 -98.72 -79.78
N ILE A 760 -38.29 -98.96 -78.46
CA ILE A 760 -37.25 -99.75 -77.71
C ILE A 760 -35.80 -99.17 -77.66
N VAL A 761 -35.18 -99.28 -76.44
CA VAL A 761 -33.74 -99.32 -76.00
C VAL A 761 -33.25 -97.96 -75.46
N GLY A 762 -32.66 -97.77 -74.26
CA GLY A 762 -31.83 -98.55 -73.32
C GLY A 762 -30.53 -97.74 -73.07
N VAL A 763 -30.01 -97.49 -71.85
CA VAL A 763 -28.93 -98.28 -71.19
C VAL A 763 -28.37 -97.53 -69.94
N LEU A 764 -28.21 -98.29 -68.85
CA LEU A 764 -27.23 -98.31 -67.73
C LEU A 764 -26.32 -97.12 -67.31
N ALA A 765 -26.45 -96.77 -66.02
CA ALA A 765 -25.59 -97.10 -64.85
C ALA A 765 -24.14 -96.57 -64.64
N LEU A 766 -23.96 -96.04 -63.41
CA LEU A 766 -22.92 -96.29 -62.38
C LEU A 766 -21.59 -95.48 -62.33
N LEU A 767 -21.31 -95.08 -61.07
CA LEU A 767 -20.05 -95.04 -60.30
C LEU A 767 -19.26 -93.73 -60.17
N GLY A 768 -18.96 -93.37 -58.91
CA GLY A 768 -17.71 -92.69 -58.54
C GLY A 768 -17.81 -91.85 -57.26
N ALA A 769 -17.01 -92.19 -56.24
CA ALA A 769 -16.90 -91.50 -54.96
C ALA A 769 -15.46 -90.97 -54.76
N ALA A 770 -15.26 -89.87 -54.02
CA ALA A 770 -14.08 -89.54 -53.18
C ALA A 770 -14.36 -88.21 -52.43
N LEU A 771 -14.27 -88.04 -51.10
CA LEU A 771 -13.17 -88.15 -50.10
C LEU A 771 -12.24 -86.92 -50.01
N GLY A 772 -12.19 -86.32 -48.81
CA GLY A 772 -11.06 -85.56 -48.21
C GLY A 772 -11.37 -84.07 -47.94
N ALA A 773 -11.64 -83.57 -46.72
CA ALA A 773 -10.89 -83.50 -45.45
C ALA A 773 -9.89 -82.33 -45.32
N ARG A 774 -10.18 -81.33 -44.44
CA ARG A 774 -9.30 -80.73 -43.39
C ARG A 774 -9.91 -79.43 -42.83
N SER A 775 -10.15 -79.32 -41.51
CA SER A 775 -9.30 -78.71 -40.45
C SER A 775 -9.36 -77.17 -40.44
N ARG A 776 -10.09 -76.47 -39.55
CA ARG A 776 -9.92 -76.24 -38.09
C ARG A 776 -8.92 -75.11 -37.75
N ARG A 777 -9.44 -74.03 -37.15
CA ARG A 777 -8.77 -72.91 -36.41
C ARG A 777 -7.90 -72.01 -37.30
N GLN A 778 -7.94 -70.69 -37.15
CA GLN A 778 -7.88 -69.92 -35.91
C GLN A 778 -8.74 -68.66 -36.00
#